data_AF-A0A1X7JNQ6-F1
#
_entry.id   AF-A0A1X7JNQ6-F1
#
_cell.length_a   1.000
_cell.length_b   1.000
_cell.length_c   1.000
_cell.angle_alpha   90.00
_cell.angle_beta   90.00
_cell.angle_gamma   90.00
#
_symmetry.space_group_name_H-M   'P 1'
#
loop_
_entity.id
_entity.type
_entity.pdbx_description
1 polymer ?
#
loop_
_entity_poly.entity_id
_entity_poly.type
_entity_poly.pdbx_seq_one_letter_code
_entity_poly.pdbx_strand_id
1 'polypeptide(L)'
;MNDLFEHLNSRRVLHSLLSLLIVYPLFFASYAPAAEAADAFTPLQERWSAYLTGGSDIDLNDPVVSASLQQLDTNVNNHWSTMVKSGTRSYLWSDLSAWSDPATISANYVRLREMAIAYATTGSALQGNAQLVSDILQALDWMYANKYNETKSETGNWWHWEIGAPMNLSDTMILVHDQLSSNQIANYVKVLDRFVPDPTYRTNYPSLTETGANRLDKALIVSLRGIIAKSSLKLEQGRDAISQVLLYVKDGDGFYEDGSFIQHDVVAYTGSYGAVLIADMAKLIYLLGDSSWSITDPNMANVMRWVEEAYQPFFYKGAMMDNVRGRAVSRQNSQDHQAGRSILASMALLANGLAEPDAGRVRAITKGQMLADTTFNSYTEGLTIFHAMNVKQLLEDQAVTPAEPLIDTHVFGGMERALHLRPDFAVAVAMFSTRISAMEYGNGENKKPWWQGAGALYLYNGDQTQYSGAYWPTVDAVRLPGTTTDGSTGTLSSFKYNTSNWAGGSYTDGSAGTAGMQFSMSSNTGSPLAGKKSWFLFGDKVIAIGSDISDTGGRSVETIVENRKLNDSGSNALVVNGAVKPAAAGWNEVMNNVRWAHLSGGDADSNIGYVFPNEQTITGLRETRTGSWNDLNVDGSTDTLTAHYLSLAIPAGVDPAGAKYEYVLLPGASTAETEDYALHPSHKVLEQSSAVHAVQDTEMQVVGANFWTDSVKTLELDEKPYLTSSKKSSITVQEEASSVELAVADPTHVNGGSIVVELHQPTQGAIAIEEGVTIKQFAPTTIVEIDTAGAIGKTFHIKLSKGQSGTVPASPSIIDAAAGDGSVTLTWSAASRATGYRIEYGTQAGQYTQVVPVTSVSGGENRYTITGLSNRSTYYFTVIASNAAGDSARSNEQAVTLANIKAFSPIADTYVRNGSYANANYGSDGGLVVKNDGTGYHRRSFLTFDISDFEGTLLSAKLRLVPVGVGQSGIMQQAELIRHPQWGETTMTWNNQPAAEEAIAAWTAPPAYASVEIDVTSAVYEVLSADGLLSLRITAPTNQGQKGDVTYASREHENVQYHPVLLLEKESYSLLPAQDVYVRNGSYANTNYGTSSDLVVKNDSNSGYNRVSYLQFDLASLPSEIHRAHLRLVPKSIGMDHTTGAIYEVENDNWTEETMTWSNKPAAADIVATYLVSAAGSEIMVDVTDAVRSALQGERTWSIQLNQLQNYGSLGWMIYGSKEDPDPAKRPVLIIE
;
A
#
# COMPACT_ATOMS: atom_id res chain seq x y z
N MET A 1 55.21 39.15 1.66
CA MET A 1 54.37 39.92 2.60
C MET A 1 53.50 38.95 3.36
N ASN A 2 53.61 38.79 4.67
CA ASN A 2 54.77 38.82 5.58
C ASN A 2 54.23 38.37 6.95
N ASP A 3 55.00 37.60 7.70
CA ASP A 3 54.59 37.04 8.98
C ASP A 3 54.39 38.12 10.08
N LEU A 4 53.52 37.79 11.04
CA LEU A 4 53.85 37.80 12.47
C LEU A 4 53.51 36.38 12.98
N PHE A 5 54.37 35.56 13.61
CA PHE A 5 55.27 35.77 14.79
C PHE A 5 54.52 36.26 16.04
N GLU A 6 54.84 35.91 17.30
CA GLU A 6 55.97 35.21 17.99
C GLU A 6 55.37 34.61 19.32
N HIS A 7 55.87 33.66 20.13
CA HIS A 7 56.87 32.56 20.17
C HIS A 7 56.62 31.80 21.53
N LEU A 8 57.15 30.65 21.98
CA LEU A 8 58.16 29.63 21.58
C LEU A 8 57.65 28.25 22.15
N ASN A 9 58.35 27.21 22.68
CA ASN A 9 59.76 26.91 23.01
C ASN A 9 60.14 25.43 22.70
N SER A 10 60.97 24.73 23.51
CA SER A 10 61.79 23.62 23.00
C SER A 10 62.50 22.69 24.03
N ARG A 11 63.19 21.66 23.51
CA ARG A 11 64.34 20.88 24.09
C ARG A 11 64.03 19.80 25.15
N ARG A 12 64.85 18.73 25.34
CA ARG A 12 65.78 17.91 24.49
C ARG A 12 66.44 16.83 25.40
N VAL A 13 66.84 15.66 24.85
CA VAL A 13 67.88 14.73 25.39
C VAL A 13 67.48 13.99 26.70
N LEU A 14 67.64 12.67 26.88
CA LEU A 14 68.89 11.87 26.99
C LEU A 14 68.65 10.36 26.69
N HIS A 15 69.72 9.55 26.58
CA HIS A 15 69.67 8.08 26.43
C HIS A 15 69.93 7.34 27.77
N SER A 16 69.63 6.03 27.78
CA SER A 16 70.52 4.92 28.25
C SER A 16 70.08 4.02 29.42
N LEU A 17 69.97 2.72 29.06
CA LEU A 17 70.60 1.53 29.69
C LEU A 17 69.85 0.60 30.67
N LEU A 18 70.15 -0.70 30.46
CA LEU A 18 69.90 -1.94 31.23
C LEU A 18 68.45 -2.47 31.36
N SER A 19 68.18 -3.79 31.33
CA SER A 19 68.82 -4.95 30.63
C SER A 19 68.13 -6.28 30.96
N LEU A 20 67.92 -7.14 29.94
CA LEU A 20 67.67 -8.61 30.06
C LEU A 20 66.33 -8.99 30.78
N LEU A 21 65.74 -10.19 30.62
CA LEU A 21 66.21 -11.46 30.02
C LEU A 21 65.02 -12.30 29.51
N ILE A 22 65.17 -12.97 28.34
CA ILE A 22 64.69 -14.31 27.91
C ILE A 22 64.47 -14.33 26.38
N VAL A 23 64.69 -15.49 25.74
CA VAL A 23 64.86 -15.65 24.28
C VAL A 23 63.95 -16.77 23.74
N TYR A 24 63.52 -16.62 22.48
CA TYR A 24 62.82 -17.60 21.62
C TYR A 24 63.47 -19.01 21.60
N PRO A 25 62.68 -20.10 21.42
CA PRO A 25 62.20 -20.56 20.09
C PRO A 25 60.68 -20.84 20.07
N LEU A 26 59.87 -20.59 19.02
CA LEU A 26 59.91 -20.78 17.55
C LEU A 26 59.09 -22.00 17.06
N PHE A 27 58.25 -21.72 16.06
CA PHE A 27 57.58 -22.59 15.07
C PHE A 27 56.24 -23.32 15.37
N PHE A 28 55.32 -23.10 14.40
CA PHE A 28 54.07 -23.80 14.05
C PHE A 28 52.90 -23.87 15.04
N ALA A 29 52.05 -22.84 14.96
CA ALA A 29 50.60 -22.99 14.94
C ALA A 29 50.03 -22.18 13.76
N SER A 30 48.85 -22.58 13.26
CA SER A 30 48.22 -22.10 12.02
C SER A 30 47.98 -20.59 11.93
N TYR A 31 48.19 -20.02 10.74
CA TYR A 31 47.32 -18.92 10.28
C TYR A 31 45.90 -19.48 10.18
N ALA A 32 45.02 -19.12 11.12
CA ALA A 32 43.62 -18.96 10.78
C ALA A 32 43.51 -17.59 10.06
N PRO A 33 42.75 -17.47 8.95
CA PRO A 33 42.38 -16.15 8.46
C PRO A 33 41.57 -15.44 9.55
N ALA A 34 41.68 -14.11 9.63
CA ALA A 34 40.64 -13.34 10.28
C ALA A 34 39.33 -13.60 9.51
N ALA A 35 38.23 -13.87 10.22
CA ALA A 35 36.93 -13.93 9.57
C ALA A 35 36.69 -12.60 8.85
N GLU A 36 36.36 -12.64 7.56
CA GLU A 36 36.05 -11.45 6.80
C GLU A 36 34.83 -10.77 7.42
N ALA A 37 34.84 -9.43 7.49
CA ALA A 37 33.62 -8.70 7.77
C ALA A 37 32.63 -9.01 6.64
N ALA A 38 31.46 -9.55 6.99
CA ALA A 38 30.52 -10.10 6.02
C ALA A 38 30.17 -9.07 4.93
N ASP A 39 30.24 -9.50 3.68
CA ASP A 39 30.09 -8.62 2.52
C ASP A 39 28.62 -8.23 2.31
N ALA A 40 28.22 -7.11 2.92
CA ALA A 40 26.86 -6.58 2.87
C ALA A 40 26.40 -6.16 1.45
N PHE A 41 27.27 -6.14 0.43
CA PHE A 41 26.90 -5.84 -0.95
C PHE A 41 26.46 -7.08 -1.73
N THR A 42 27.02 -8.25 -1.43
CA THR A 42 26.72 -9.49 -2.16
C THR A 42 25.24 -9.90 -2.08
N PRO A 43 24.56 -9.88 -0.91
CA PRO A 43 23.12 -10.18 -0.83
C PRO A 43 22.25 -9.22 -1.66
N LEU A 44 22.65 -7.94 -1.79
CA LEU A 44 21.94 -6.97 -2.65
C LEU A 44 22.13 -7.29 -4.14
N GLN A 45 23.32 -7.74 -4.52
CA GLN A 45 23.65 -8.17 -5.88
C GLN A 45 22.88 -9.44 -6.25
N GLU A 46 22.85 -10.43 -5.35
CA GLU A 46 22.09 -11.67 -5.51
C GLU A 46 20.58 -11.39 -5.60
N ARG A 47 20.04 -10.53 -4.73
CA ARG A 47 18.64 -10.11 -4.76
C ARG A 47 18.27 -9.39 -6.06
N TRP A 48 19.11 -8.49 -6.57
CA TRP A 48 18.85 -7.86 -7.88
C TRP A 48 18.95 -8.86 -9.04
N SER A 49 19.91 -9.78 -8.98
CA SER A 49 20.00 -10.89 -9.95
C SER A 49 18.72 -11.74 -9.93
N ALA A 50 18.14 -12.03 -8.75
CA ALA A 50 16.87 -12.74 -8.62
C ALA A 50 15.68 -11.98 -9.23
N TYR A 51 15.57 -10.67 -9.02
CA TYR A 51 14.57 -9.81 -9.69
C TYR A 51 14.70 -9.85 -11.23
N LEU A 52 15.93 -9.88 -11.75
CA LEU A 52 16.20 -9.93 -13.19
C LEU A 52 15.95 -11.31 -13.82
N THR A 53 16.18 -12.40 -13.08
CA THR A 53 16.21 -13.78 -13.61
C THR A 53 15.02 -14.66 -13.21
N GLY A 54 14.35 -14.34 -12.10
CA GLY A 54 13.45 -15.24 -11.37
C GLY A 54 14.08 -15.86 -10.11
N GLY A 55 15.42 -15.91 -10.02
CA GLY A 55 16.14 -16.54 -8.91
C GLY A 55 16.58 -18.00 -9.16
N SER A 56 17.16 -18.63 -8.14
CA SER A 56 17.58 -20.04 -8.18
C SER A 56 16.42 -21.02 -8.07
N ASP A 57 15.36 -20.66 -7.35
CA ASP A 57 14.39 -21.60 -6.77
C ASP A 57 13.12 -21.74 -7.63
N ILE A 58 13.17 -21.29 -8.89
CA ILE A 58 12.04 -21.36 -9.83
C ILE A 58 11.73 -22.81 -10.24
N ASP A 59 10.45 -23.21 -10.15
CA ASP A 59 10.04 -24.52 -10.64
C ASP A 59 10.05 -24.55 -12.18
N LEU A 60 11.03 -25.26 -12.73
CA LEU A 60 11.17 -25.45 -14.18
C LEU A 60 10.01 -26.27 -14.79
N ASN A 61 9.24 -27.00 -13.98
CA ASN A 61 8.05 -27.73 -14.41
C ASN A 61 6.80 -26.84 -14.52
N ASP A 62 6.83 -25.61 -13.99
CA ASP A 62 5.74 -24.66 -14.13
C ASP A 62 5.58 -24.24 -15.60
N PRO A 63 4.39 -24.43 -16.22
CA PRO A 63 4.15 -24.03 -17.61
C PRO A 63 4.46 -22.55 -17.90
N VAL A 64 4.28 -21.66 -16.91
CA VAL A 64 4.57 -20.24 -17.04
C VAL A 64 6.08 -20.00 -17.10
N VAL A 65 6.85 -20.63 -16.21
CA VAL A 65 8.32 -20.55 -16.21
C VAL A 65 8.89 -21.16 -17.49
N SER A 66 8.45 -22.37 -17.86
CA SER A 66 8.85 -23.06 -19.09
C SER A 66 8.59 -22.21 -20.35
N ALA A 67 7.42 -21.58 -20.47
CA ALA A 67 7.11 -20.71 -21.61
C ALA A 67 7.96 -19.43 -21.63
N SER A 68 8.16 -18.79 -20.47
CA SER A 68 9.01 -17.60 -20.34
C SER A 68 10.48 -17.90 -20.69
N LEU A 69 11.02 -19.05 -20.26
CA LEU A 69 12.35 -19.52 -20.63
C LEU A 69 12.48 -19.75 -22.15
N GLN A 70 11.49 -20.42 -22.77
CA GLN A 70 11.49 -20.64 -24.22
C GLN A 70 11.47 -19.32 -25.01
N GLN A 71 10.69 -18.33 -24.56
CA GLN A 71 10.63 -17.02 -25.20
C GLN A 71 11.94 -16.22 -25.03
N LEU A 72 12.53 -16.24 -23.83
CA LEU A 72 13.83 -15.64 -23.51
C LEU A 72 14.94 -16.23 -24.41
N ASP A 73 15.05 -17.56 -24.45
CA ASP A 73 16.04 -18.26 -25.28
C ASP A 73 15.83 -17.97 -26.77
N THR A 74 14.58 -17.88 -27.23
CA THR A 74 14.27 -17.55 -28.63
C THR A 74 14.72 -16.14 -28.99
N ASN A 75 14.40 -15.14 -28.14
CA ASN A 75 14.80 -13.75 -28.35
C ASN A 75 16.33 -13.60 -28.34
N VAL A 76 16.99 -14.19 -27.34
CA VAL A 76 18.45 -14.09 -27.19
C VAL A 76 19.19 -14.83 -28.31
N ASN A 77 18.70 -15.98 -28.78
CA ASN A 77 19.32 -16.63 -29.95
C ASN A 77 19.16 -15.79 -31.24
N ASN A 78 18.05 -15.07 -31.42
CA ASN A 78 17.88 -14.12 -32.54
C ASN A 78 18.87 -12.95 -32.45
N HIS A 79 19.09 -12.38 -31.26
CA HIS A 79 20.05 -11.30 -31.06
C HIS A 79 21.50 -11.79 -31.16
N TRP A 80 21.86 -12.90 -30.52
CA TRP A 80 23.23 -13.41 -30.52
C TRP A 80 23.65 -13.97 -31.89
N SER A 81 22.76 -14.58 -32.67
CA SER A 81 23.08 -15.04 -34.03
C SER A 81 23.33 -13.90 -35.02
N THR A 82 22.56 -12.80 -34.91
CA THR A 82 22.71 -11.60 -35.76
C THR A 82 23.84 -10.66 -35.32
N MET A 83 24.40 -10.86 -34.13
CA MET A 83 25.49 -10.06 -33.56
C MET A 83 26.80 -10.18 -34.36
N VAL A 84 27.38 -9.04 -34.73
CA VAL A 84 28.64 -8.92 -35.47
C VAL A 84 29.84 -9.13 -34.55
N LYS A 85 30.47 -10.31 -34.65
CA LYS A 85 31.59 -10.73 -33.77
C LYS A 85 32.98 -10.32 -34.27
N SER A 86 33.10 -9.69 -35.45
CA SER A 86 34.40 -9.29 -36.02
C SER A 86 35.21 -8.36 -35.11
N GLY A 87 36.53 -8.52 -35.06
CA GLY A 87 37.45 -7.55 -34.43
C GLY A 87 37.51 -6.20 -35.16
N THR A 88 36.97 -6.10 -36.37
CA THR A 88 36.86 -4.86 -37.16
C THR A 88 35.45 -4.26 -37.19
N ARG A 89 34.57 -4.68 -36.27
CA ARG A 89 33.16 -4.24 -36.24
C ARG A 89 33.02 -2.72 -36.00
N SER A 90 32.09 -2.08 -36.71
CA SER A 90 31.71 -0.66 -36.56
C SER A 90 30.37 -0.45 -35.84
N TYR A 91 29.67 -1.55 -35.54
CA TYR A 91 28.44 -1.68 -34.77
C TYR A 91 28.35 -3.12 -34.23
N LEU A 92 27.49 -3.37 -33.23
CA LEU A 92 27.21 -4.73 -32.74
C LEU A 92 26.12 -5.42 -33.57
N TRP A 93 25.07 -4.69 -33.97
CA TRP A 93 24.01 -5.14 -34.87
C TRP A 93 23.78 -4.14 -36.00
N SER A 94 23.39 -4.61 -37.18
CA SER A 94 23.28 -3.76 -38.38
C SER A 94 22.05 -2.86 -38.37
N ASP A 95 20.96 -3.30 -37.75
CA ASP A 95 19.76 -2.50 -37.48
C ASP A 95 20.02 -1.42 -36.41
N LEU A 96 20.83 -1.74 -35.39
CA LEU A 96 21.25 -0.80 -34.34
C LEU A 96 22.59 -0.10 -34.67
N SER A 97 22.69 0.43 -35.90
CA SER A 97 23.90 1.09 -36.43
C SER A 97 23.76 2.60 -36.68
N ALA A 98 22.60 3.19 -36.40
CA ALA A 98 22.23 4.58 -36.70
C ALA A 98 22.75 5.61 -35.68
N TRP A 99 24.05 5.58 -35.36
CA TRP A 99 24.72 6.31 -34.26
C TRP A 99 24.56 7.85 -34.19
N SER A 100 23.84 8.49 -35.12
CA SER A 100 23.37 9.88 -34.99
C SER A 100 22.16 10.02 -34.07
N ASP A 101 21.40 8.94 -33.90
CA ASP A 101 20.32 8.80 -32.92
C ASP A 101 20.90 8.21 -31.61
N PRO A 102 20.67 8.84 -30.44
CA PRO A 102 21.12 8.30 -29.16
C PRO A 102 20.31 7.10 -28.67
N ALA A 103 19.08 6.87 -29.13
CA ALA A 103 18.30 5.69 -28.75
C ALA A 103 19.00 4.38 -29.17
N THR A 104 19.74 4.42 -30.29
CA THR A 104 20.68 3.37 -30.70
C THR A 104 21.65 2.93 -29.59
N ILE A 105 22.10 3.83 -28.70
CA ILE A 105 23.01 3.49 -27.59
C ILE A 105 22.28 2.62 -26.56
N SER A 106 21.11 3.05 -26.08
CA SER A 106 20.29 2.26 -25.13
C SER A 106 19.87 0.93 -25.75
N ALA A 107 19.44 0.91 -27.01
CA ALA A 107 19.00 -0.30 -27.70
C ALA A 107 20.11 -1.37 -27.84
N ASN A 108 21.37 -0.95 -28.04
CA ASN A 108 22.51 -1.89 -28.00
C ASN A 108 22.69 -2.50 -26.60
N TYR A 109 22.50 -1.72 -25.52
CA TYR A 109 22.59 -2.23 -24.15
C TYR A 109 21.38 -3.09 -23.74
N VAL A 110 20.17 -2.82 -24.24
CA VAL A 110 18.99 -3.69 -24.02
C VAL A 110 19.25 -5.11 -24.51
N ARG A 111 19.78 -5.29 -25.73
CA ARG A 111 20.14 -6.63 -26.24
C ARG A 111 21.25 -7.30 -25.42
N LEU A 112 22.25 -6.55 -24.94
CA LEU A 112 23.30 -7.10 -24.08
C LEU A 112 22.77 -7.53 -22.70
N ARG A 113 21.81 -6.79 -22.14
CA ARG A 113 21.09 -7.14 -20.92
C ARG A 113 20.26 -8.40 -21.10
N GLU A 114 19.48 -8.52 -22.16
CA GLU A 114 18.70 -9.73 -22.46
C GLU A 114 19.61 -10.96 -22.64
N MET A 115 20.72 -10.80 -23.37
CA MET A 115 21.75 -11.83 -23.49
C MET A 115 22.35 -12.25 -22.14
N ALA A 116 22.55 -11.30 -21.21
CA ALA A 116 23.03 -11.58 -19.86
C ALA A 116 21.96 -12.23 -18.96
N ILE A 117 20.68 -11.91 -19.13
CA ILE A 117 19.57 -12.57 -18.40
C ILE A 117 19.54 -14.05 -18.79
N ALA A 118 19.55 -14.40 -20.08
CA ALA A 118 19.60 -15.82 -20.48
C ALA A 118 20.89 -16.54 -20.07
N TYR A 119 22.02 -15.83 -19.95
CA TYR A 119 23.25 -16.39 -19.40
C TYR A 119 23.15 -16.74 -17.90
N ALA A 120 22.40 -15.95 -17.13
CA ALA A 120 22.30 -16.08 -15.68
C ALA A 120 21.08 -16.90 -15.21
N THR A 121 19.96 -16.86 -15.93
CA THR A 121 18.68 -17.49 -15.54
C THR A 121 18.77 -19.01 -15.47
N THR A 122 18.35 -19.56 -14.32
CA THR A 122 18.19 -20.99 -14.06
C THR A 122 17.33 -21.67 -15.13
N GLY A 123 17.83 -22.73 -15.75
CA GLY A 123 17.07 -23.54 -16.71
C GLY A 123 16.98 -22.99 -18.14
N SER A 124 17.55 -21.81 -18.42
CA SER A 124 17.77 -21.36 -19.81
C SER A 124 18.72 -22.33 -20.54
N ALA A 125 18.47 -22.59 -21.83
CA ALA A 125 19.39 -23.34 -22.68
C ALA A 125 20.73 -22.60 -22.95
N LEU A 126 20.84 -21.35 -22.50
CA LEU A 126 22.03 -20.50 -22.57
C LEU A 126 22.70 -20.26 -21.21
N GLN A 127 22.15 -20.83 -20.12
CA GLN A 127 22.69 -20.67 -18.77
C GLN A 127 24.18 -21.07 -18.72
N GLY A 128 25.03 -20.18 -18.20
CA GLY A 128 26.47 -20.42 -18.06
C GLY A 128 27.25 -20.56 -19.38
N ASN A 129 26.65 -20.26 -20.54
CA ASN A 129 27.29 -20.47 -21.85
C ASN A 129 28.55 -19.61 -22.04
N ALA A 130 29.71 -20.27 -22.07
CA ALA A 130 31.03 -19.63 -22.13
C ALA A 130 31.28 -18.78 -23.39
N GLN A 131 30.69 -19.11 -24.54
CA GLN A 131 30.83 -18.29 -25.75
C GLN A 131 29.90 -17.08 -25.71
N LEU A 132 28.69 -17.23 -25.14
CA LEU A 132 27.75 -16.13 -24.97
C LEU A 132 28.34 -15.02 -24.08
N VAL A 133 28.81 -15.36 -22.87
CA VAL A 133 29.43 -14.36 -21.98
C VAL A 133 30.71 -13.77 -22.57
N SER A 134 31.52 -14.56 -23.29
CA SER A 134 32.67 -14.04 -24.03
C SER A 134 32.29 -13.00 -25.07
N ASP A 135 31.19 -13.20 -25.80
CA ASP A 135 30.69 -12.22 -26.79
C ASP A 135 30.05 -11.00 -26.13
N ILE A 136 29.34 -11.16 -25.00
CA ILE A 136 28.81 -10.05 -24.18
C ILE A 136 29.97 -9.17 -23.69
N LEU A 137 30.98 -9.74 -23.05
CA LEU A 137 32.12 -9.00 -22.50
C LEU A 137 32.87 -8.24 -23.59
N GLN A 138 33.19 -8.88 -24.72
CA GLN A 138 33.80 -8.22 -25.88
C GLN A 138 32.93 -7.08 -26.44
N ALA A 139 31.61 -7.17 -26.33
CA ALA A 139 30.69 -6.15 -26.80
C ALA A 139 30.55 -4.97 -25.82
N LEU A 140 30.61 -5.23 -24.52
CA LEU A 140 30.73 -4.19 -23.49
C LEU A 140 32.05 -3.42 -23.64
N ASP A 141 33.18 -4.12 -23.83
CA ASP A 141 34.49 -3.51 -24.10
C ASP A 141 34.46 -2.70 -25.41
N TRP A 142 33.79 -3.20 -26.46
CA TRP A 142 33.65 -2.47 -27.71
C TRP A 142 32.76 -1.23 -27.58
N MET A 143 31.63 -1.32 -26.87
CA MET A 143 30.74 -0.18 -26.60
C MET A 143 31.46 0.88 -25.77
N TYR A 144 32.19 0.48 -24.74
CA TYR A 144 33.09 1.35 -23.98
C TYR A 144 34.11 2.03 -24.89
N ALA A 145 34.93 1.27 -25.61
CA ALA A 145 35.99 1.85 -26.44
C ALA A 145 35.47 2.81 -27.54
N ASN A 146 34.28 2.55 -28.11
CA ASN A 146 33.83 3.24 -29.32
C ASN A 146 32.69 4.25 -29.10
N LYS A 147 31.72 3.97 -28.23
CA LYS A 147 30.39 4.61 -28.23
C LYS A 147 30.01 5.29 -26.93
N TYR A 148 30.22 4.64 -25.79
CA TYR A 148 29.67 5.05 -24.51
C TYR A 148 30.73 4.94 -23.41
N ASN A 149 31.44 6.05 -23.16
CA ASN A 149 32.53 6.14 -22.17
C ASN A 149 32.69 7.55 -21.59
N GLU A 150 33.57 7.70 -20.60
CA GLU A 150 33.75 8.94 -19.83
C GLU A 150 34.19 10.16 -20.66
N THR A 151 34.77 9.94 -21.85
CA THR A 151 35.23 11.01 -22.74
C THR A 151 34.16 11.51 -23.72
N LYS A 152 32.98 10.86 -23.74
CA LYS A 152 31.89 11.24 -24.64
C LYS A 152 31.15 12.48 -24.12
N SER A 153 30.61 13.24 -25.07
CA SER A 153 29.61 14.27 -24.82
C SER A 153 28.25 13.74 -25.24
N GLU A 154 27.22 14.12 -24.51
CA GLU A 154 25.84 13.74 -24.80
C GLU A 154 25.35 14.40 -26.09
N THR A 155 24.48 13.71 -26.82
CA THR A 155 23.88 14.20 -28.07
C THR A 155 22.44 13.74 -28.19
N GLY A 156 21.53 14.63 -28.62
CA GLY A 156 20.11 14.32 -28.76
C GLY A 156 19.38 14.24 -27.41
N ASN A 157 18.47 13.28 -27.27
CA ASN A 157 17.74 13.06 -26.02
C ASN A 157 18.68 12.53 -24.90
N TRP A 158 18.78 13.31 -23.83
CA TRP A 158 19.58 13.06 -22.63
C TRP A 158 19.26 11.73 -21.92
N TRP A 159 17.99 11.32 -21.93
CA TRP A 159 17.51 10.15 -21.20
C TRP A 159 18.28 8.87 -21.60
N HIS A 160 18.69 8.74 -22.87
CA HIS A 160 19.47 7.58 -23.32
C HIS A 160 20.89 7.53 -22.72
N TRP A 161 21.46 8.68 -22.37
CA TRP A 161 22.80 8.80 -21.78
C TRP A 161 22.75 8.72 -20.25
N GLU A 162 21.77 9.35 -19.60
CA GLU A 162 21.71 9.45 -18.14
C GLU A 162 20.79 8.42 -17.47
N ILE A 163 19.96 7.68 -18.23
CA ILE A 163 19.05 6.66 -17.68
C ILE A 163 19.09 5.36 -18.51
N GLY A 164 18.70 5.42 -19.79
CA GLY A 164 18.47 4.24 -20.62
C GLY A 164 19.70 3.35 -20.82
N ALA A 165 20.87 3.91 -21.14
CA ALA A 165 22.11 3.13 -21.20
C ALA A 165 22.67 2.76 -19.80
N PRO A 166 22.75 3.66 -18.80
CA PRO A 166 23.17 3.32 -17.44
C PRO A 166 22.40 2.17 -16.78
N MET A 167 21.07 2.13 -16.87
CA MET A 167 20.25 1.08 -16.25
C MET A 167 20.57 -0.29 -16.87
N ASN A 168 20.54 -0.38 -18.21
CA ASN A 168 20.82 -1.63 -18.92
C ASN A 168 22.29 -2.08 -18.76
N LEU A 169 23.24 -1.15 -18.65
CA LEU A 169 24.64 -1.45 -18.32
C LEU A 169 24.76 -2.02 -16.90
N SER A 170 24.14 -1.40 -15.89
CA SER A 170 24.18 -1.86 -14.50
C SER A 170 23.58 -3.26 -14.33
N ASP A 171 22.42 -3.52 -14.93
CA ASP A 171 21.80 -4.85 -14.94
C ASP A 171 22.72 -5.89 -15.60
N THR A 172 23.28 -5.56 -16.77
CA THR A 172 24.25 -6.46 -17.45
C THR A 172 25.45 -6.75 -16.56
N MET A 173 26.00 -5.73 -15.88
CA MET A 173 27.17 -5.88 -15.00
C MET A 173 26.91 -6.73 -13.77
N ILE A 174 25.71 -6.68 -13.19
CA ILE A 174 25.33 -7.53 -12.06
C ILE A 174 25.20 -9.00 -12.49
N LEU A 175 24.58 -9.24 -13.65
CA LEU A 175 24.34 -10.59 -14.19
C LEU A 175 25.61 -11.32 -14.66
N VAL A 176 26.65 -10.60 -15.09
CA VAL A 176 27.95 -11.18 -15.51
C VAL A 176 29.13 -10.81 -14.59
N HIS A 177 28.82 -10.39 -13.36
CA HIS A 177 29.79 -9.82 -12.41
C HIS A 177 31.05 -10.68 -12.24
N ASP A 178 30.88 -11.97 -11.99
CA ASP A 178 31.99 -12.88 -11.68
C ASP A 178 32.85 -13.24 -12.91
N GLN A 179 32.45 -12.78 -14.11
CA GLN A 179 33.23 -12.88 -15.34
C GLN A 179 33.86 -11.54 -15.74
N LEU A 180 33.55 -10.43 -15.06
CA LEU A 180 34.19 -9.14 -15.25
C LEU A 180 35.56 -9.09 -14.55
N SER A 181 36.59 -8.67 -15.29
CA SER A 181 37.84 -8.26 -14.66
C SER A 181 37.66 -6.93 -13.91
N SER A 182 38.45 -6.71 -12.85
CA SER A 182 38.42 -5.45 -12.09
C SER A 182 38.68 -4.20 -12.96
N ASN A 183 39.38 -4.36 -14.09
CA ASN A 183 39.58 -3.30 -15.09
C ASN A 183 38.31 -2.98 -15.87
N GLN A 184 37.50 -3.98 -16.24
CA GLN A 184 36.20 -3.77 -16.89
C GLN A 184 35.20 -3.13 -15.91
N ILE A 185 35.13 -3.62 -14.67
CA ILE A 185 34.31 -2.99 -13.61
C ILE A 185 34.72 -1.52 -13.44
N ALA A 186 36.01 -1.24 -13.24
CA ALA A 186 36.52 0.12 -13.08
C ALA A 186 36.33 1.00 -14.32
N ASN A 187 36.32 0.46 -15.53
CA ASN A 187 36.03 1.22 -16.75
C ASN A 187 34.55 1.56 -16.86
N TYR A 188 33.65 0.59 -16.67
CA TYR A 188 32.21 0.80 -16.81
C TYR A 188 31.65 1.69 -15.69
N VAL A 189 32.18 1.59 -14.46
CA VAL A 189 31.83 2.49 -13.34
C VAL A 189 32.19 3.95 -13.64
N LYS A 190 33.29 4.26 -14.35
CA LYS A 190 33.56 5.64 -14.80
C LYS A 190 32.49 6.19 -15.73
N VAL A 191 31.84 5.33 -16.52
CA VAL A 191 30.77 5.75 -17.44
C VAL A 191 29.52 6.09 -16.65
N LEU A 192 29.20 5.26 -15.65
CA LEU A 192 28.13 5.56 -14.68
C LEU A 192 28.43 6.84 -13.89
N ASP A 193 29.67 7.07 -13.44
CA ASP A 193 30.09 8.34 -12.81
C ASP A 193 30.10 9.53 -13.78
N ARG A 194 30.25 9.32 -15.10
CA ARG A 194 30.23 10.41 -16.08
C ARG A 194 28.82 10.94 -16.33
N PHE A 195 27.83 10.06 -16.43
CA PHE A 195 26.45 10.41 -16.83
C PHE A 195 25.43 10.35 -15.69
N VAL A 196 25.75 9.67 -14.58
CA VAL A 196 24.93 9.63 -13.36
C VAL A 196 25.79 9.80 -12.08
N PRO A 197 26.58 10.90 -11.96
CA PRO A 197 27.38 11.19 -10.77
C PRO A 197 26.53 11.48 -9.53
N ASP A 198 25.30 11.97 -9.71
CA ASP A 198 24.37 12.36 -8.67
C ASP A 198 22.94 12.17 -9.21
N PRO A 199 22.05 11.45 -8.52
CA PRO A 199 20.68 11.24 -8.98
C PRO A 199 19.80 12.51 -8.89
N THR A 200 20.28 13.54 -8.20
CA THR A 200 19.57 14.81 -7.97
C THR A 200 19.59 15.74 -9.19
N TYR A 201 20.53 15.58 -10.14
CA TYR A 201 20.80 16.56 -11.19
C TYR A 201 20.94 15.94 -12.59
N ARG A 202 20.83 16.77 -13.62
CA ARG A 202 21.03 16.39 -15.04
C ARG A 202 22.43 16.76 -15.54
N THR A 203 23.19 15.84 -16.13
CA THR A 203 24.60 16.10 -16.47
C THR A 203 24.80 17.06 -17.65
N ASN A 204 23.89 17.12 -18.62
CA ASN A 204 23.95 18.17 -19.65
C ASN A 204 23.35 19.52 -19.22
N TYR A 205 22.55 19.57 -18.15
CA TYR A 205 21.94 20.80 -17.65
C TYR A 205 21.98 20.86 -16.11
N PRO A 206 23.16 21.06 -15.49
CA PRO A 206 23.37 20.85 -14.04
C PRO A 206 22.65 21.83 -13.10
N SER A 207 21.96 22.84 -13.63
CA SER A 207 21.06 23.71 -12.86
C SER A 207 19.63 23.15 -12.72
N LEU A 208 19.28 22.09 -13.46
CA LEU A 208 18.01 21.38 -13.30
C LEU A 208 18.16 20.29 -12.24
N THR A 209 17.31 20.38 -11.24
CA THR A 209 17.09 19.31 -10.24
C THR A 209 16.08 18.32 -10.82
N GLU A 210 16.36 17.03 -10.70
CA GLU A 210 15.48 15.95 -11.17
C GLU A 210 14.32 15.72 -10.18
N THR A 211 13.17 15.34 -10.73
CA THR A 211 11.86 15.23 -10.05
C THR A 211 11.14 13.95 -10.48
N GLY A 212 10.20 13.47 -9.64
CA GLY A 212 9.33 12.34 -9.95
C GLY A 212 10.09 11.10 -10.46
N ALA A 213 9.65 10.55 -11.58
CA ALA A 213 10.23 9.33 -12.15
C ALA A 213 11.72 9.46 -12.49
N ASN A 214 12.14 10.55 -13.14
CA ASN A 214 13.54 10.75 -13.58
C ASN A 214 14.54 10.66 -12.41
N ARG A 215 14.10 11.03 -11.21
CA ARG A 215 14.89 10.97 -9.98
C ARG A 215 14.97 9.55 -9.39
N LEU A 216 13.89 8.76 -9.47
CA LEU A 216 13.92 7.37 -9.02
C LEU A 216 14.67 6.44 -9.98
N ASP A 217 14.51 6.63 -11.30
CA ASP A 217 15.31 6.01 -12.36
C ASP A 217 16.82 6.14 -12.01
N LYS A 218 17.26 7.37 -11.73
CA LYS A 218 18.65 7.67 -11.36
C LYS A 218 19.02 7.17 -9.96
N ALA A 219 18.13 7.24 -8.98
CA ALA A 219 18.37 6.71 -7.63
C ALA A 219 18.64 5.20 -7.66
N LEU A 220 17.90 4.46 -8.48
CA LEU A 220 18.12 3.04 -8.74
C LEU A 220 19.46 2.80 -9.44
N ILE A 221 19.77 3.50 -10.53
CA ILE A 221 21.06 3.40 -11.22
C ILE A 221 22.25 3.64 -10.26
N VAL A 222 22.16 4.67 -9.41
CA VAL A 222 23.22 5.02 -8.45
C VAL A 222 23.33 4.00 -7.32
N SER A 223 22.21 3.39 -6.90
CA SER A 223 22.18 2.27 -5.96
C SER A 223 22.85 1.01 -6.54
N LEU A 224 22.49 0.62 -7.77
CA LEU A 224 23.09 -0.51 -8.48
C LEU A 224 24.60 -0.28 -8.71
N ARG A 225 24.99 0.93 -9.11
CA ARG A 225 26.40 1.36 -9.18
C ARG A 225 27.09 1.34 -7.81
N GLY A 226 26.36 1.53 -6.72
CA GLY A 226 26.85 1.36 -5.34
C GLY A 226 27.18 -0.09 -5.01
N ILE A 227 26.32 -1.03 -5.40
CA ILE A 227 26.54 -2.48 -5.25
C ILE A 227 27.73 -2.94 -6.09
N ILE A 228 27.72 -2.66 -7.40
CA ILE A 228 28.76 -3.02 -8.38
C ILE A 228 30.16 -2.53 -7.95
N ALA A 229 30.23 -1.35 -7.32
CA ALA A 229 31.49 -0.75 -6.87
C ALA A 229 31.78 -0.96 -5.37
N LYS A 230 30.96 -1.75 -4.66
CA LYS A 230 31.01 -1.99 -3.19
C LYS A 230 31.21 -0.71 -2.38
N SER A 231 30.31 0.25 -2.61
CA SER A 231 30.43 1.65 -2.17
C SER A 231 29.18 2.11 -1.41
N SER A 232 29.26 2.08 -0.07
CA SER A 232 28.17 2.48 0.85
C SER A 232 27.66 3.89 0.56
N LEU A 233 28.58 4.86 0.38
CA LEU A 233 28.29 6.26 0.04
C LEU A 233 27.41 6.42 -1.22
N LYS A 234 27.44 5.45 -2.14
CA LYS A 234 26.64 5.46 -3.37
C LYS A 234 25.28 4.75 -3.20
N LEU A 235 25.20 3.74 -2.34
CA LEU A 235 23.90 3.23 -1.86
C LEU A 235 23.17 4.30 -1.03
N GLU A 236 23.87 5.00 -0.15
CA GLU A 236 23.36 6.14 0.63
C GLU A 236 22.89 7.27 -0.31
N GLN A 237 23.70 7.69 -1.29
CA GLN A 237 23.28 8.70 -2.27
C GLN A 237 22.06 8.26 -3.12
N GLY A 238 21.92 6.96 -3.41
CA GLY A 238 20.74 6.41 -4.09
C GLY A 238 19.49 6.44 -3.19
N ARG A 239 19.59 5.89 -1.98
CA ARG A 239 18.51 5.88 -0.96
C ARG A 239 18.03 7.28 -0.61
N ASP A 240 18.95 8.19 -0.29
CA ASP A 240 18.62 9.54 0.20
C ASP A 240 18.06 10.46 -0.91
N ALA A 241 18.20 10.07 -2.17
CA ALA A 241 17.52 10.73 -3.28
C ALA A 241 15.99 10.51 -3.23
N ILE A 242 15.50 9.42 -2.65
CA ILE A 242 14.08 9.02 -2.63
C ILE A 242 13.24 10.01 -1.81
N SER A 243 13.76 10.51 -0.69
CA SER A 243 13.04 11.39 0.26
C SER A 243 12.30 12.56 -0.37
N GLN A 244 12.88 13.22 -1.38
CA GLN A 244 12.24 14.36 -2.04
C GLN A 244 11.03 13.96 -2.90
N VAL A 245 10.96 12.72 -3.36
CA VAL A 245 9.85 12.17 -4.16
C VAL A 245 8.69 11.72 -3.26
N LEU A 246 8.96 11.42 -1.98
CA LEU A 246 7.95 11.07 -0.97
C LEU A 246 7.11 12.26 -0.49
N LEU A 247 7.54 13.50 -0.79
CA LEU A 247 6.86 14.72 -0.35
C LEU A 247 5.75 15.14 -1.33
N TYR A 248 4.61 15.54 -0.78
CA TYR A 248 3.54 16.18 -1.56
C TYR A 248 3.96 17.60 -1.99
N VAL A 249 3.58 17.98 -3.21
CA VAL A 249 3.83 19.30 -3.80
C VAL A 249 2.56 20.14 -3.92
N LYS A 250 2.72 21.44 -4.19
CA LYS A 250 1.62 22.40 -4.40
C LYS A 250 1.67 23.10 -5.76
N ASP A 251 2.75 22.88 -6.50
CA ASP A 251 2.99 23.30 -7.88
C ASP A 251 4.11 22.42 -8.49
N GLY A 252 4.12 22.28 -9.82
CA GLY A 252 5.12 21.48 -10.54
C GLY A 252 4.98 19.96 -10.39
N ASP A 253 6.11 19.27 -10.58
CA ASP A 253 6.22 17.81 -10.62
C ASP A 253 6.10 17.14 -9.25
N GLY A 254 5.20 16.16 -9.13
CA GLY A 254 5.03 15.34 -7.92
C GLY A 254 3.59 14.87 -7.70
N PHE A 255 3.36 14.27 -6.53
CA PHE A 255 2.02 13.98 -6.02
C PHE A 255 1.46 15.19 -5.25
N TYR A 256 0.15 15.37 -5.29
CA TYR A 256 -0.58 16.41 -4.56
C TYR A 256 -1.46 15.75 -3.49
N GLU A 257 -1.85 16.52 -2.46
CA GLU A 257 -2.64 16.02 -1.33
C GLU A 257 -4.05 15.52 -1.71
N ASP A 258 -4.51 15.82 -2.95
CA ASP A 258 -5.78 15.38 -3.55
C ASP A 258 -5.63 14.14 -4.46
N GLY A 259 -4.48 13.46 -4.46
CA GLY A 259 -4.21 12.30 -5.33
C GLY A 259 -3.78 12.67 -6.77
N SER A 260 -3.70 13.95 -7.14
CA SER A 260 -3.14 14.35 -8.44
C SER A 260 -1.68 13.94 -8.56
N PHE A 261 -1.26 13.50 -9.76
CA PHE A 261 0.16 13.37 -10.11
C PHE A 261 0.50 14.14 -11.38
N ILE A 262 1.51 15.01 -11.29
CA ILE A 262 2.01 15.83 -12.39
C ILE A 262 3.47 15.46 -12.68
N GLN A 263 3.81 15.44 -13.97
CA GLN A 263 5.19 15.49 -14.44
C GLN A 263 5.28 16.44 -15.65
N HIS A 264 6.46 17.02 -15.90
CA HIS A 264 6.70 18.06 -16.89
C HIS A 264 5.89 19.35 -16.62
N ASP A 265 5.81 19.73 -15.35
CA ASP A 265 5.23 20.93 -14.74
C ASP A 265 3.70 21.10 -14.91
N VAL A 266 3.10 20.58 -15.98
CA VAL A 266 1.74 20.94 -16.45
C VAL A 266 0.90 19.80 -17.02
N VAL A 267 1.35 18.53 -16.89
CA VAL A 267 0.67 17.36 -17.49
C VAL A 267 0.23 16.37 -16.42
N ALA A 268 -1.06 16.03 -16.40
CA ALA A 268 -1.63 14.95 -15.59
C ALA A 268 -1.05 13.59 -16.05
N TYR A 269 -0.30 12.89 -15.19
CA TYR A 269 0.65 11.88 -15.67
C TYR A 269 0.74 10.55 -14.89
N THR A 270 -0.22 10.30 -13.99
CA THR A 270 -0.21 9.12 -13.09
C THR A 270 -0.05 7.80 -13.84
N GLY A 271 -0.72 7.64 -14.99
CA GLY A 271 -0.73 6.40 -15.76
C GLY A 271 0.45 6.19 -16.72
N SER A 272 1.54 6.97 -16.62
CA SER A 272 2.79 6.61 -17.32
C SER A 272 4.08 7.17 -16.72
N TYR A 273 4.19 8.44 -16.31
CA TYR A 273 5.34 8.86 -15.50
C TYR A 273 5.16 8.43 -14.04
N GLY A 274 3.94 8.48 -13.51
CA GLY A 274 3.61 7.81 -12.24
C GLY A 274 3.88 6.29 -12.32
N ALA A 275 3.50 5.64 -13.42
CA ALA A 275 3.78 4.22 -13.65
C ALA A 275 5.28 3.86 -13.55
N VAL A 276 6.18 4.69 -14.06
CA VAL A 276 7.63 4.50 -13.88
C VAL A 276 8.02 4.73 -12.42
N LEU A 277 7.56 5.83 -11.81
CA LEU A 277 7.84 6.19 -10.42
C LEU A 277 7.45 5.07 -9.44
N ILE A 278 6.21 4.54 -9.51
CA ILE A 278 5.76 3.49 -8.59
C ILE A 278 6.49 2.16 -8.84
N ALA A 279 6.88 1.87 -10.08
CA ALA A 279 7.70 0.70 -10.40
C ALA A 279 9.14 0.84 -9.87
N ASP A 280 9.76 2.02 -9.97
CA ASP A 280 11.10 2.25 -9.41
C ASP A 280 11.08 2.32 -7.89
N MET A 281 10.01 2.85 -7.28
CA MET A 281 9.77 2.77 -5.84
C MET A 281 9.70 1.30 -5.38
N ALA A 282 8.90 0.46 -6.04
CA ALA A 282 8.81 -0.97 -5.75
C ALA A 282 10.18 -1.68 -5.89
N LYS A 283 10.94 -1.38 -6.96
CA LYS A 283 12.31 -1.89 -7.16
C LYS A 283 13.28 -1.45 -6.07
N LEU A 284 13.22 -0.18 -5.65
CA LEU A 284 14.12 0.39 -4.62
C LEU A 284 13.82 -0.16 -3.23
N ILE A 285 12.54 -0.30 -2.86
CA ILE A 285 12.13 -0.94 -1.61
C ILE A 285 12.59 -2.41 -1.61
N TYR A 286 12.29 -3.17 -2.68
CA TYR A 286 12.72 -4.57 -2.81
C TYR A 286 14.25 -4.70 -2.75
N LEU A 287 14.99 -3.86 -3.48
CA LEU A 287 16.45 -3.88 -3.51
C LEU A 287 17.04 -3.62 -2.12
N LEU A 288 16.58 -2.58 -1.42
CA LEU A 288 17.19 -2.06 -0.20
C LEU A 288 16.61 -2.63 1.10
N GLY A 289 15.46 -3.32 1.06
CA GLY A 289 14.78 -3.92 2.22
C GLY A 289 15.67 -4.84 3.04
N ASP A 290 15.46 -4.92 4.35
CA ASP A 290 16.20 -5.77 5.30
C ASP A 290 17.73 -5.60 5.28
N SER A 291 18.22 -4.47 4.75
CA SER A 291 19.65 -4.15 4.66
C SER A 291 20.00 -2.92 5.50
N SER A 292 21.30 -2.69 5.68
CA SER A 292 21.85 -1.45 6.29
C SER A 292 21.53 -0.17 5.51
N TRP A 293 20.93 -0.28 4.31
CA TRP A 293 20.50 0.83 3.47
C TRP A 293 18.99 0.84 3.21
N SER A 294 18.20 0.13 4.02
CA SER A 294 16.74 0.20 3.99
C SER A 294 16.21 1.64 4.11
N ILE A 295 15.06 1.91 3.48
CA ILE A 295 14.48 3.25 3.41
C ILE A 295 13.74 3.52 4.73
N THR A 296 14.29 4.40 5.56
CA THR A 296 13.79 4.72 6.92
C THR A 296 13.10 6.08 7.02
N ASP A 297 12.79 6.70 5.88
CA ASP A 297 12.08 7.97 5.81
C ASP A 297 10.60 7.80 6.25
N PRO A 298 10.09 8.53 7.26
CA PRO A 298 8.70 8.40 7.69
C PRO A 298 7.67 8.77 6.62
N ASN A 299 8.07 9.53 5.58
CA ASN A 299 7.20 9.84 4.44
C ASN A 299 6.94 8.62 3.53
N MET A 300 7.56 7.45 3.79
CA MET A 300 7.20 6.19 3.13
C MET A 300 5.71 5.83 3.29
N ALA A 301 5.05 6.30 4.36
CA ALA A 301 3.60 6.16 4.53
C ALA A 301 2.78 6.79 3.38
N ASN A 302 3.32 7.82 2.70
CA ASN A 302 2.66 8.43 1.55
C ASN A 302 2.58 7.48 0.34
N VAL A 303 3.42 6.45 0.25
CA VAL A 303 3.35 5.46 -0.84
C VAL A 303 2.05 4.65 -0.79
N MET A 304 1.52 4.36 0.41
CA MET A 304 0.22 3.72 0.55
C MET A 304 -0.92 4.66 0.12
N ARG A 305 -0.84 5.95 0.53
CA ARG A 305 -1.77 6.99 0.06
C ARG A 305 -1.75 7.13 -1.46
N TRP A 306 -0.59 7.06 -2.11
CA TRP A 306 -0.52 7.08 -3.58
C TRP A 306 -1.27 5.90 -4.22
N VAL A 307 -1.19 4.70 -3.62
CA VAL A 307 -1.95 3.53 -4.11
C VAL A 307 -3.46 3.79 -4.00
N GLU A 308 -3.96 4.20 -2.83
CA GLU A 308 -5.40 4.39 -2.57
C GLU A 308 -5.99 5.64 -3.28
N GLU A 309 -5.24 6.74 -3.35
CA GLU A 309 -5.73 8.06 -3.78
C GLU A 309 -5.33 8.45 -5.21
N ALA A 310 -4.18 7.98 -5.71
CA ALA A 310 -3.64 8.38 -7.02
C ALA A 310 -3.72 7.26 -8.08
N TYR A 311 -3.50 6.00 -7.71
CA TYR A 311 -3.55 4.87 -8.67
C TYR A 311 -4.92 4.20 -8.71
N GLN A 312 -5.47 3.77 -7.57
CA GLN A 312 -6.73 3.02 -7.50
C GLN A 312 -7.91 3.71 -8.23
N PRO A 313 -8.11 5.05 -8.15
CA PRO A 313 -9.23 5.69 -8.83
C PRO A 313 -9.11 5.71 -10.36
N PHE A 314 -7.89 5.65 -10.90
CA PHE A 314 -7.63 5.67 -12.35
C PHE A 314 -7.48 4.27 -12.95
N PHE A 315 -7.77 3.22 -12.16
CA PHE A 315 -7.95 1.86 -12.66
C PHE A 315 -9.43 1.53 -12.86
N TYR A 316 -9.77 1.00 -14.03
CA TYR A 316 -11.08 0.40 -14.27
C TYR A 316 -10.95 -0.95 -14.98
N LYS A 317 -11.25 -2.04 -14.26
CA LYS A 317 -11.16 -3.42 -14.74
C LYS A 317 -9.80 -3.71 -15.42
N GLY A 318 -8.72 -3.30 -14.76
CA GLY A 318 -7.32 -3.43 -15.23
C GLY A 318 -6.83 -2.33 -16.18
N ALA A 319 -7.71 -1.56 -16.83
CA ALA A 319 -7.32 -0.42 -17.66
C ALA A 319 -6.79 0.74 -16.81
N MET A 320 -5.64 1.33 -17.18
CA MET A 320 -5.21 2.62 -16.63
C MET A 320 -5.73 3.75 -17.54
N MET A 321 -6.54 4.66 -16.98
CA MET A 321 -7.29 5.64 -17.78
C MET A 321 -6.41 6.60 -18.59
N ASP A 322 -6.76 6.83 -19.86
CA ASP A 322 -5.94 7.58 -20.83
C ASP A 322 -5.79 9.08 -20.50
N ASN A 323 -6.74 9.66 -19.79
CA ASN A 323 -6.75 11.07 -19.40
C ASN A 323 -5.58 11.48 -18.47
N VAL A 324 -4.87 10.51 -17.89
CA VAL A 324 -3.69 10.68 -17.02
C VAL A 324 -2.42 10.02 -17.60
N ARG A 325 -2.35 9.75 -18.91
CA ARG A 325 -1.17 9.12 -19.55
C ARG A 325 -0.36 10.03 -20.49
N GLY A 326 -0.70 11.32 -20.59
CA GLY A 326 0.02 12.31 -21.41
C GLY A 326 0.26 11.83 -22.85
N ARG A 327 1.46 12.04 -23.42
CA ARG A 327 1.77 11.57 -24.79
C ARG A 327 1.76 10.05 -24.98
N ALA A 328 1.70 9.25 -23.89
CA ALA A 328 1.77 7.79 -23.96
C ALA A 328 0.53 7.13 -24.60
N VAL A 329 -0.60 7.86 -24.73
CA VAL A 329 -1.76 7.42 -25.53
C VAL A 329 -1.41 7.11 -27.00
N SER A 330 -0.28 7.63 -27.50
CA SER A 330 0.25 7.35 -28.84
C SER A 330 1.12 6.10 -28.95
N ARG A 331 1.31 5.31 -27.89
CA ARG A 331 2.24 4.16 -27.85
C ARG A 331 1.52 2.84 -28.10
N GLN A 332 1.76 2.24 -29.26
CA GLN A 332 1.19 0.96 -29.70
C GLN A 332 1.29 -0.17 -28.66
N ASN A 333 2.42 -0.25 -27.95
CA ASN A 333 2.73 -1.31 -26.98
C ASN A 333 2.50 -0.88 -25.53
N SER A 334 1.81 0.25 -25.30
CA SER A 334 1.50 0.80 -23.98
C SER A 334 0.17 1.55 -24.05
N GLN A 335 -0.89 0.82 -24.38
CA GLN A 335 -2.27 1.30 -24.32
C GLN A 335 -2.81 1.10 -22.90
N ASP A 336 -4.01 1.60 -22.61
CA ASP A 336 -4.68 1.55 -21.31
C ASP A 336 -4.48 0.25 -20.51
N HIS A 337 -4.82 -0.92 -21.08
CA HIS A 337 -4.70 -2.22 -20.41
C HIS A 337 -3.25 -2.72 -20.29
N GLN A 338 -2.36 -2.48 -21.27
CA GLN A 338 -0.94 -2.89 -21.12
C GLN A 338 -0.20 -2.02 -20.11
N ALA A 339 -0.53 -0.73 -20.04
CA ALA A 339 -0.02 0.18 -19.02
C ALA A 339 -0.54 -0.24 -17.64
N GLY A 340 -1.86 -0.45 -17.50
CA GLY A 340 -2.46 -0.87 -16.24
C GLY A 340 -1.93 -2.20 -15.73
N ARG A 341 -1.85 -3.23 -16.58
CA ARG A 341 -1.25 -4.54 -16.24
C ARG A 341 0.22 -4.43 -15.79
N SER A 342 0.99 -3.49 -16.36
CA SER A 342 2.38 -3.23 -15.98
C SER A 342 2.49 -2.53 -14.62
N ILE A 343 1.58 -1.60 -14.31
CA ILE A 343 1.48 -0.96 -12.98
C ILE A 343 1.05 -2.00 -11.94
N LEU A 344 0.03 -2.81 -12.22
CA LEU A 344 -0.47 -3.85 -11.31
C LEU A 344 0.59 -4.91 -11.01
N ALA A 345 1.37 -5.34 -11.99
CA ALA A 345 2.52 -6.23 -11.76
C ALA A 345 3.61 -5.57 -10.88
N SER A 346 3.77 -4.24 -10.97
CA SER A 346 4.67 -3.47 -10.11
C SER A 346 4.11 -3.28 -8.70
N MET A 347 2.78 -3.18 -8.56
CA MET A 347 2.09 -3.12 -7.25
C MET A 347 2.13 -4.45 -6.51
N ALA A 348 2.09 -5.58 -7.22
CA ALA A 348 2.35 -6.89 -6.63
C ALA A 348 3.76 -6.97 -6.01
N LEU A 349 4.78 -6.43 -6.69
CA LEU A 349 6.14 -6.31 -6.13
C LEU A 349 6.20 -5.31 -4.95
N LEU A 350 5.53 -4.16 -5.08
CA LEU A 350 5.46 -3.16 -4.00
C LEU A 350 4.93 -3.77 -2.70
N ALA A 351 3.86 -4.58 -2.78
CA ALA A 351 3.26 -5.21 -1.63
C ALA A 351 4.22 -6.14 -0.86
N ASN A 352 5.18 -6.77 -1.54
CA ASN A 352 6.19 -7.61 -0.90
C ASN A 352 7.25 -6.81 -0.12
N GLY A 353 7.35 -5.51 -0.35
CA GLY A 353 8.27 -4.59 0.34
C GLY A 353 7.61 -3.72 1.41
N LEU A 354 6.30 -3.85 1.63
CA LEU A 354 5.54 -3.12 2.64
C LEU A 354 5.27 -3.98 3.88
N ALA A 355 5.02 -3.33 5.01
CA ALA A 355 4.51 -3.99 6.21
C ALA A 355 3.00 -4.21 6.14
N GLU A 356 2.48 -5.18 6.90
CA GLU A 356 1.04 -5.29 7.14
C GLU A 356 0.56 -4.17 8.09
N PRO A 357 -0.67 -3.64 7.93
CA PRO A 357 -1.75 -4.11 7.04
C PRO A 357 -1.69 -3.57 5.60
N ASP A 358 -0.74 -2.68 5.30
CA ASP A 358 -0.71 -1.94 4.03
C ASP A 358 -0.35 -2.85 2.85
N ALA A 359 0.60 -3.77 3.04
CA ALA A 359 0.89 -4.84 2.10
C ALA A 359 -0.36 -5.65 1.70
N GLY A 360 -1.17 -6.07 2.67
CA GLY A 360 -2.45 -6.76 2.44
C GLY A 360 -3.44 -5.95 1.61
N ARG A 361 -3.53 -4.62 1.82
CA ARG A 361 -4.35 -3.72 1.00
C ARG A 361 -3.86 -3.64 -0.43
N VAL A 362 -2.56 -3.45 -0.66
CA VAL A 362 -1.99 -3.40 -2.01
C VAL A 362 -2.23 -4.73 -2.75
N ARG A 363 -2.09 -5.88 -2.05
CA ARG A 363 -2.44 -7.20 -2.61
C ARG A 363 -3.92 -7.29 -3.00
N ALA A 364 -4.85 -6.88 -2.13
CA ALA A 364 -6.29 -6.91 -2.39
C ALA A 364 -6.69 -6.03 -3.59
N ILE A 365 -6.24 -4.77 -3.64
CA ILE A 365 -6.50 -3.82 -4.73
C ILE A 365 -5.96 -4.37 -6.05
N THR A 366 -4.71 -4.85 -6.05
CA THR A 366 -4.06 -5.41 -7.24
C THR A 366 -4.82 -6.63 -7.75
N LYS A 367 -5.15 -7.58 -6.87
CA LYS A 367 -5.86 -8.81 -7.23
C LYS A 367 -7.27 -8.53 -7.77
N GLY A 368 -8.00 -7.58 -7.19
CA GLY A 368 -9.33 -7.18 -7.67
C GLY A 368 -9.30 -6.66 -9.11
N GLN A 369 -8.39 -5.74 -9.41
CA GLN A 369 -8.24 -5.20 -10.78
C GLN A 369 -7.76 -6.26 -11.79
N MET A 370 -6.84 -7.16 -11.39
CA MET A 370 -6.37 -8.25 -12.27
C MET A 370 -7.45 -9.30 -12.57
N LEU A 371 -8.36 -9.58 -11.63
CA LEU A 371 -9.46 -10.53 -11.83
C LEU A 371 -10.65 -9.93 -12.60
N ALA A 372 -10.79 -8.60 -12.60
CA ALA A 372 -11.84 -7.89 -13.34
C ALA A 372 -11.49 -7.66 -14.82
N ASP A 373 -10.20 -7.67 -15.18
CA ASP A 373 -9.71 -7.52 -16.56
C ASP A 373 -9.86 -8.83 -17.35
N THR A 374 -10.60 -8.76 -18.45
CA THR A 374 -10.85 -9.89 -19.36
C THR A 374 -10.14 -9.75 -20.71
N THR A 375 -9.29 -8.74 -20.88
CA THR A 375 -8.59 -8.45 -22.14
C THR A 375 -7.35 -9.32 -22.38
N PHE A 376 -6.86 -10.02 -21.36
CA PHE A 376 -5.73 -10.93 -21.44
C PHE A 376 -6.14 -12.39 -21.14
N ASN A 377 -5.69 -13.34 -21.97
CA ASN A 377 -5.87 -14.78 -21.69
C ASN A 377 -5.12 -15.24 -20.43
N SER A 378 -4.04 -14.54 -20.07
CA SER A 378 -3.27 -14.75 -18.85
C SER A 378 -2.62 -13.45 -18.40
N TYR A 379 -2.70 -13.17 -17.10
CA TYR A 379 -2.02 -12.03 -16.49
C TYR A 379 -0.50 -12.20 -16.34
N THR A 380 0.04 -13.40 -16.63
CA THR A 380 1.50 -13.69 -16.60
C THR A 380 2.17 -13.64 -17.97
N GLU A 381 1.43 -13.80 -19.07
CA GLU A 381 1.99 -13.90 -20.43
C GLU A 381 2.75 -12.64 -20.86
N GLY A 382 4.04 -12.77 -21.15
CA GLY A 382 4.91 -11.66 -21.58
C GLY A 382 5.52 -10.82 -20.44
N LEU A 383 5.26 -11.16 -19.17
CA LEU A 383 6.02 -10.61 -18.04
C LEU A 383 7.41 -11.28 -17.92
N THR A 384 8.35 -10.67 -17.19
CA THR A 384 9.58 -11.36 -16.77
C THR A 384 9.24 -12.49 -15.80
N ILE A 385 10.07 -13.54 -15.73
CA ILE A 385 9.83 -14.72 -14.85
C ILE A 385 9.50 -14.28 -13.42
N PHE A 386 10.27 -13.35 -12.85
CA PHE A 386 10.03 -12.80 -11.52
C PHE A 386 8.64 -12.17 -11.37
N HIS A 387 8.23 -11.25 -12.26
CA HIS A 387 6.89 -10.65 -12.19
C HIS A 387 5.78 -11.67 -12.47
N ALA A 388 5.99 -12.60 -13.41
CA ALA A 388 5.06 -13.68 -13.72
C ALA A 388 4.77 -14.57 -12.51
N MET A 389 5.80 -14.90 -11.71
CA MET A 389 5.64 -15.69 -10.48
C MET A 389 4.95 -14.90 -9.36
N ASN A 390 5.33 -13.64 -9.12
CA ASN A 390 4.65 -12.79 -8.12
C ASN A 390 3.16 -12.58 -8.45
N VAL A 391 2.83 -12.35 -9.72
CA VAL A 391 1.45 -12.19 -10.19
C VAL A 391 0.67 -13.51 -10.12
N LYS A 392 1.29 -14.64 -10.48
CA LYS A 392 0.68 -15.97 -10.32
C LYS A 392 0.35 -16.25 -8.85
N GLN A 393 1.33 -16.06 -7.96
CA GLN A 393 1.18 -16.29 -6.52
C GLN A 393 0.05 -15.45 -5.92
N LEU A 394 -0.03 -14.15 -6.27
CA LEU A 394 -1.10 -13.27 -5.80
C LEU A 394 -2.50 -13.70 -6.28
N LEU A 395 -2.62 -14.18 -7.52
CA LEU A 395 -3.88 -14.65 -8.09
C LEU A 395 -4.32 -16.00 -7.46
N GLU A 396 -3.37 -16.90 -7.21
CA GLU A 396 -3.62 -18.23 -6.64
C GLU A 396 -3.80 -18.23 -5.11
N ASP A 397 -3.23 -17.27 -4.38
CA ASP A 397 -3.34 -17.15 -2.91
C ASP A 397 -4.79 -16.92 -2.45
N GLN A 398 -5.40 -17.92 -1.81
CA GLN A 398 -6.78 -17.87 -1.33
C GLN A 398 -6.98 -17.04 -0.05
N ALA A 399 -5.90 -16.64 0.65
CA ALA A 399 -5.99 -15.76 1.82
C ALA A 399 -6.20 -14.28 1.43
N VAL A 400 -5.72 -13.87 0.25
CA VAL A 400 -6.00 -12.53 -0.30
C VAL A 400 -7.39 -12.51 -0.92
N THR A 401 -8.36 -11.98 -0.18
CA THR A 401 -9.64 -11.51 -0.73
C THR A 401 -9.37 -10.33 -1.69
N PRO A 402 -9.86 -10.37 -2.94
CA PRO A 402 -9.75 -9.22 -3.84
C PRO A 402 -10.56 -8.03 -3.31
N ALA A 403 -10.11 -6.81 -3.60
CA ALA A 403 -10.90 -5.61 -3.30
C ALA A 403 -12.11 -5.52 -4.25
N GLU A 404 -13.26 -5.09 -3.70
CA GLU A 404 -14.44 -4.72 -4.47
C GLU A 404 -14.18 -3.49 -5.35
N PRO A 405 -14.96 -3.26 -6.43
CA PRO A 405 -14.86 -2.05 -7.25
C PRO A 405 -14.99 -0.77 -6.41
N LEU A 406 -14.07 0.18 -6.60
CA LEU A 406 -14.14 1.48 -5.95
C LEU A 406 -15.36 2.26 -6.46
N ILE A 407 -16.22 2.70 -5.56
CA ILE A 407 -17.34 3.60 -5.84
C ILE A 407 -16.97 4.97 -5.28
N ASP A 408 -16.78 5.95 -6.15
CA ASP A 408 -16.33 7.28 -5.77
C ASP A 408 -16.84 8.36 -6.74
N THR A 409 -16.81 9.63 -6.31
CA THR A 409 -16.96 10.79 -7.19
C THR A 409 -15.98 11.86 -6.74
N HIS A 410 -14.95 12.12 -7.53
CA HIS A 410 -13.80 12.94 -7.13
C HIS A 410 -13.50 14.04 -8.16
N VAL A 411 -12.99 15.17 -7.70
CA VAL A 411 -12.44 16.21 -8.58
C VAL A 411 -11.03 16.58 -8.12
N PHE A 412 -10.05 16.05 -8.86
CA PHE A 412 -8.63 16.30 -8.70
C PHE A 412 -8.34 17.72 -9.19
N GLY A 413 -8.26 18.65 -8.25
CA GLY A 413 -7.99 20.07 -8.51
C GLY A 413 -6.58 20.29 -9.03
N GLY A 414 -5.59 19.60 -8.44
CA GLY A 414 -4.18 19.71 -8.81
C GLY A 414 -3.92 19.47 -10.30
N MET A 415 -4.44 18.37 -10.86
CA MET A 415 -4.25 18.00 -12.27
C MET A 415 -5.49 18.17 -13.18
N GLU A 416 -6.53 18.85 -12.70
CA GLU A 416 -7.76 19.19 -13.43
C GLU A 416 -8.45 17.97 -14.08
N ARG A 417 -8.77 16.97 -13.26
CA ARG A 417 -9.54 15.78 -13.65
C ARG A 417 -10.77 15.64 -12.78
N ALA A 418 -11.91 15.31 -13.37
CA ALA A 418 -13.10 14.89 -12.64
C ALA A 418 -13.40 13.42 -12.94
N LEU A 419 -13.89 12.68 -11.95
CA LEU A 419 -14.00 11.23 -11.97
C LEU A 419 -15.29 10.78 -11.29
N HIS A 420 -15.94 9.76 -11.84
CA HIS A 420 -17.16 9.15 -11.33
C HIS A 420 -17.06 7.64 -11.51
N LEU A 421 -16.96 6.89 -10.41
CA LEU A 421 -16.76 5.44 -10.41
C LEU A 421 -17.99 4.73 -9.85
N ARG A 422 -18.47 3.72 -10.58
CA ARG A 422 -19.60 2.85 -10.24
C ARG A 422 -19.24 1.39 -10.53
N PRO A 423 -19.99 0.40 -10.02
CA PRO A 423 -19.65 -1.03 -10.21
C PRO A 423 -19.60 -1.49 -11.68
N ASP A 424 -20.37 -0.81 -12.54
CA ASP A 424 -20.66 -1.13 -13.93
C ASP A 424 -20.05 -0.14 -14.95
N PHE A 425 -19.69 1.07 -14.52
CA PHE A 425 -19.03 2.08 -15.35
C PHE A 425 -18.07 3.01 -14.59
N ALA A 426 -17.18 3.65 -15.33
CA ALA A 426 -16.41 4.81 -14.87
C ALA A 426 -16.43 5.93 -15.93
N VAL A 427 -16.75 7.16 -15.50
CA VAL A 427 -16.61 8.36 -16.33
C VAL A 427 -15.47 9.23 -15.82
N ALA A 428 -14.61 9.67 -16.73
CA ALA A 428 -13.54 10.61 -16.41
C ALA A 428 -13.54 11.79 -17.39
N VAL A 429 -13.36 13.02 -16.87
CA VAL A 429 -13.32 14.26 -17.65
C VAL A 429 -11.94 14.89 -17.59
N ALA A 430 -11.37 15.20 -18.75
CA ALA A 430 -10.08 15.86 -18.90
C ALA A 430 -10.27 17.36 -19.21
N MET A 431 -9.76 18.23 -18.33
CA MET A 431 -9.85 19.69 -18.44
C MET A 431 -8.46 20.33 -18.59
N PHE A 432 -8.43 21.62 -18.94
CA PHE A 432 -7.21 22.41 -19.10
C PHE A 432 -7.43 23.89 -18.76
N SER A 433 -6.38 24.56 -18.30
CA SER A 433 -6.42 25.94 -17.82
C SER A 433 -5.14 26.71 -18.20
N THR A 434 -4.83 27.77 -17.47
CA THR A 434 -3.51 28.41 -17.44
C THR A 434 -2.46 27.60 -16.67
N ARG A 435 -2.86 26.52 -15.98
CA ARG A 435 -2.03 25.63 -15.14
C ARG A 435 -1.75 24.32 -15.86
N ILE A 436 -2.81 23.56 -16.18
CA ILE A 436 -2.71 22.26 -16.84
C ILE A 436 -2.86 22.41 -18.35
N SER A 437 -2.01 21.69 -19.08
CA SER A 437 -1.98 21.67 -20.55
C SER A 437 -3.08 20.77 -21.14
N ALA A 438 -3.67 21.20 -22.25
CA ALA A 438 -4.65 20.40 -23.02
C ALA A 438 -4.05 19.13 -23.64
N MET A 439 -2.73 19.02 -23.68
CA MET A 439 -1.99 18.04 -24.46
C MET A 439 -0.53 17.98 -24.05
N GLU A 440 0.16 16.91 -24.46
CA GLU A 440 1.61 16.90 -24.56
C GLU A 440 2.06 16.35 -25.92
N TYR A 441 3.04 16.99 -26.55
CA TYR A 441 3.73 16.51 -27.76
C TYR A 441 5.24 16.55 -27.52
N GLY A 442 5.94 15.43 -27.65
CA GLY A 442 7.38 15.35 -27.36
C GLY A 442 8.03 14.19 -28.10
N ASN A 443 9.28 14.34 -28.51
CA ASN A 443 10.08 13.31 -29.21
C ASN A 443 9.44 12.70 -30.48
N GLY A 444 8.41 13.35 -31.06
CA GLY A 444 7.64 12.81 -32.18
C GLY A 444 6.44 11.94 -31.78
N GLU A 445 6.18 11.80 -30.48
CA GLU A 445 5.01 11.13 -29.90
C GLU A 445 3.80 12.08 -29.81
N ASN A 446 2.59 11.53 -29.91
CA ASN A 446 1.29 12.21 -29.79
C ASN A 446 1.05 13.37 -30.79
N LYS A 447 1.24 13.10 -32.09
CA LYS A 447 1.15 14.06 -33.21
C LYS A 447 -0.24 14.69 -33.47
N LYS A 448 -1.32 14.25 -32.82
CA LYS A 448 -2.70 14.76 -33.02
C LYS A 448 -3.44 15.12 -31.71
N PRO A 449 -2.91 15.97 -30.82
CA PRO A 449 -3.29 15.89 -29.41
C PRO A 449 -4.25 16.98 -28.89
N TRP A 450 -4.50 18.05 -29.67
CA TRP A 450 -5.01 19.35 -29.19
C TRP A 450 -6.30 19.31 -28.34
N TRP A 451 -7.15 18.29 -28.54
CA TRP A 451 -8.46 18.20 -27.90
C TRP A 451 -8.50 17.27 -26.68
N GLN A 452 -7.40 16.59 -26.34
CA GLN A 452 -7.35 15.56 -25.28
C GLN A 452 -7.72 16.08 -23.88
N GLY A 453 -7.33 17.32 -23.54
CA GLY A 453 -7.73 18.02 -22.31
C GLY A 453 -8.82 19.07 -22.52
N ALA A 454 -9.43 19.17 -23.70
CA ALA A 454 -10.36 20.26 -24.04
C ALA A 454 -11.81 20.01 -23.55
N GLY A 455 -11.96 19.46 -22.34
CA GLY A 455 -13.24 18.95 -21.85
C GLY A 455 -13.63 17.62 -22.49
N ALA A 456 -12.64 16.76 -22.77
CA ALA A 456 -12.89 15.42 -23.29
C ALA A 456 -13.43 14.51 -22.18
N LEU A 457 -14.43 13.71 -22.51
CA LEU A 457 -15.08 12.77 -21.62
C LEU A 457 -14.76 11.34 -22.06
N TYR A 458 -14.36 10.51 -21.11
CA TYR A 458 -14.02 9.10 -21.29
C TYR A 458 -15.05 8.27 -20.51
N LEU A 459 -15.65 7.26 -21.16
CA LEU A 459 -16.59 6.31 -20.55
C LEU A 459 -16.03 4.89 -20.69
N TYR A 460 -15.59 4.34 -19.56
CA TYR A 460 -15.24 2.94 -19.40
C TYR A 460 -16.46 2.19 -18.86
N ASN A 461 -16.79 1.02 -19.43
CA ASN A 461 -17.99 0.25 -19.10
C ASN A 461 -17.76 -1.24 -19.40
N GLY A 462 -18.78 -2.04 -19.78
CA GLY A 462 -18.59 -3.46 -20.13
C GLY A 462 -17.56 -3.72 -21.24
N ASP A 463 -17.46 -2.82 -22.22
CA ASP A 463 -16.47 -2.86 -23.29
C ASP A 463 -15.14 -2.29 -22.78
N GLN A 464 -14.39 -3.14 -22.10
CA GLN A 464 -13.05 -2.87 -21.58
C GLN A 464 -12.11 -2.42 -22.72
N THR A 465 -12.26 -3.02 -23.90
CA THR A 465 -11.35 -2.78 -25.04
C THR A 465 -11.52 -1.43 -25.73
N GLN A 466 -12.50 -0.60 -25.35
CA GLN A 466 -12.90 0.65 -26.02
C GLN A 466 -11.73 1.51 -26.48
N TYR A 467 -10.80 1.86 -25.59
CA TYR A 467 -9.67 2.74 -25.88
C TYR A 467 -8.40 2.00 -26.36
N SER A 468 -8.46 0.67 -26.38
CA SER A 468 -7.39 -0.22 -26.85
C SER A 468 -7.50 -0.59 -28.35
N GLY A 469 -6.49 -1.32 -28.82
CA GLY A 469 -6.40 -1.94 -30.14
C GLY A 469 -6.13 -0.92 -31.24
N ALA A 470 -7.21 -0.45 -31.86
CA ALA A 470 -7.17 0.48 -33.00
C ALA A 470 -7.74 1.87 -32.68
N TYR A 471 -8.17 2.15 -31.43
CA TYR A 471 -8.85 3.41 -31.06
C TYR A 471 -8.03 4.64 -31.45
N TRP A 472 -6.95 4.91 -30.73
CA TRP A 472 -6.13 6.11 -30.92
C TRP A 472 -5.66 6.36 -32.37
N PRO A 473 -5.09 5.38 -33.11
CA PRO A 473 -4.62 5.64 -34.48
C PRO A 473 -5.75 5.91 -35.49
N THR A 474 -7.01 5.52 -35.19
CA THR A 474 -8.14 5.68 -36.13
C THR A 474 -9.15 6.75 -35.73
N VAL A 475 -9.34 7.04 -34.44
CA VAL A 475 -10.37 7.98 -33.94
C VAL A 475 -10.18 9.40 -34.51
N ASP A 476 -11.29 10.13 -34.69
CA ASP A 476 -11.23 11.54 -35.03
C ASP A 476 -10.81 12.37 -33.82
N ALA A 477 -9.53 12.74 -33.81
CA ALA A 477 -8.88 13.51 -32.76
C ALA A 477 -9.36 14.98 -32.65
N VAL A 478 -10.21 15.48 -33.57
CA VAL A 478 -10.93 16.76 -33.36
C VAL A 478 -12.39 16.59 -32.96
N ARG A 479 -12.87 15.35 -32.83
CA ARG A 479 -14.22 14.97 -32.35
C ARG A 479 -14.16 14.00 -31.16
N LEU A 480 -13.35 14.29 -30.15
CA LEU A 480 -13.36 13.47 -28.91
C LEU A 480 -14.67 13.70 -28.13
N PRO A 481 -15.25 12.68 -27.46
CA PRO A 481 -16.52 12.82 -26.73
C PRO A 481 -16.43 13.92 -25.67
N GLY A 482 -17.55 14.58 -25.36
CA GLY A 482 -17.63 15.69 -24.40
C GLY A 482 -17.09 17.03 -24.92
N THR A 483 -16.20 17.07 -25.92
CA THR A 483 -15.60 18.32 -26.41
C THR A 483 -16.59 19.22 -27.16
N THR A 484 -16.31 20.53 -27.19
CA THR A 484 -16.98 21.48 -28.09
C THR A 484 -15.95 21.99 -29.09
N THR A 485 -16.14 21.72 -30.37
CA THR A 485 -15.10 21.75 -31.40
C THR A 485 -15.52 22.52 -32.65
N ASP A 486 -14.55 23.14 -33.31
CA ASP A 486 -14.64 23.82 -34.61
C ASP A 486 -13.81 23.09 -35.70
N GLY A 487 -13.32 21.88 -35.39
CA GLY A 487 -12.38 21.15 -36.23
C GLY A 487 -11.06 21.87 -36.48
N SER A 488 -10.60 22.74 -35.57
CA SER A 488 -9.27 23.36 -35.65
C SER A 488 -8.15 22.47 -35.12
N THR A 489 -6.94 22.69 -35.65
CA THR A 489 -5.69 22.12 -35.18
C THR A 489 -4.63 23.23 -35.19
N GLY A 490 -3.73 23.24 -34.20
CA GLY A 490 -2.69 24.26 -34.07
C GLY A 490 -1.32 23.80 -34.56
N THR A 491 -0.33 24.70 -34.53
CA THR A 491 1.08 24.29 -34.61
C THR A 491 1.45 23.45 -33.40
N LEU A 492 2.05 22.28 -33.60
CA LEU A 492 2.56 21.44 -32.50
C LEU A 492 3.65 22.18 -31.70
N SER A 493 3.55 22.10 -30.37
CA SER A 493 4.51 22.58 -29.37
C SER A 493 4.39 21.67 -28.15
N SER A 494 5.35 21.67 -27.21
CA SER A 494 5.35 20.71 -26.10
C SER A 494 4.05 20.70 -25.30
N PHE A 495 3.52 21.88 -25.00
CA PHE A 495 2.29 22.11 -24.24
C PHE A 495 1.38 23.12 -24.94
N LYS A 496 0.10 23.18 -24.53
CA LYS A 496 -0.92 24.14 -24.98
C LYS A 496 -1.87 24.48 -23.83
N TYR A 497 -2.14 25.76 -23.65
CA TYR A 497 -2.87 26.26 -22.49
C TYR A 497 -4.19 26.93 -22.87
N ASN A 498 -5.05 27.09 -21.87
CA ASN A 498 -6.25 27.91 -21.92
C ASN A 498 -5.87 29.37 -21.62
N THR A 499 -6.72 30.33 -21.97
CA THR A 499 -6.61 31.72 -21.47
C THR A 499 -7.42 31.95 -20.19
N SER A 500 -8.29 30.99 -19.84
CA SER A 500 -9.05 30.95 -18.59
C SER A 500 -8.35 30.10 -17.53
N ASN A 501 -8.42 30.52 -16.28
CA ASN A 501 -8.01 29.75 -15.11
C ASN A 501 -9.17 29.04 -14.40
N TRP A 502 -10.41 29.16 -14.86
CA TRP A 502 -11.57 28.45 -14.28
C TRP A 502 -11.68 27.06 -14.92
N ALA A 503 -11.10 26.06 -14.25
CA ALA A 503 -11.24 24.63 -14.53
C ALA A 503 -11.10 23.85 -13.22
N GLY A 504 -11.98 22.88 -12.95
CA GLY A 504 -12.05 22.16 -11.67
C GLY A 504 -13.50 21.86 -11.27
N GLY A 505 -13.78 21.70 -9.98
CA GLY A 505 -15.10 21.30 -9.49
C GLY A 505 -15.17 21.08 -7.98
N SER A 506 -16.27 20.50 -7.51
CA SER A 506 -16.57 20.15 -6.11
C SER A 506 -17.36 18.84 -6.05
N TYR A 507 -17.21 18.05 -4.99
CA TYR A 507 -17.89 16.74 -4.86
C TYR A 507 -18.29 16.44 -3.41
N THR A 508 -19.37 15.68 -3.20
CA THR A 508 -19.76 15.13 -1.89
C THR A 508 -19.33 13.68 -1.80
N ASP A 509 -19.09 13.18 -0.58
CA ASP A 509 -18.40 11.90 -0.33
C ASP A 509 -18.97 10.74 -1.19
N GLY A 510 -18.17 10.25 -2.15
CA GLY A 510 -18.44 9.15 -3.09
C GLY A 510 -19.61 9.32 -4.08
N SER A 511 -20.48 10.29 -3.85
CA SER A 511 -21.91 10.24 -4.23
C SER A 511 -22.26 11.13 -5.42
N ALA A 512 -21.83 12.39 -5.39
CA ALA A 512 -22.20 13.39 -6.37
C ALA A 512 -21.09 14.41 -6.62
N GLY A 513 -20.95 14.87 -7.87
CA GLY A 513 -19.91 15.80 -8.28
C GLY A 513 -20.41 16.87 -9.23
N THR A 514 -19.82 18.06 -9.14
CA THR A 514 -20.02 19.17 -10.05
C THR A 514 -18.65 19.57 -10.60
N ALA A 515 -18.43 19.46 -11.90
CA ALA A 515 -17.21 19.87 -12.56
C ALA A 515 -17.50 20.91 -13.66
N GLY A 516 -16.50 21.69 -14.04
CA GLY A 516 -16.65 22.70 -15.08
C GLY A 516 -15.35 23.26 -15.62
N MET A 517 -15.46 23.85 -16.80
CA MET A 517 -14.35 24.51 -17.49
C MET A 517 -14.89 25.67 -18.33
N GLN A 518 -14.36 26.87 -18.12
CA GLN A 518 -14.44 27.95 -19.10
C GLN A 518 -13.25 27.80 -20.05
N PHE A 519 -13.50 27.63 -21.35
CA PHE A 519 -12.48 27.28 -22.34
C PHE A 519 -12.30 28.35 -23.41
N SER A 520 -11.08 28.45 -23.92
CA SER A 520 -10.75 29.15 -25.16
C SER A 520 -9.68 28.38 -25.94
N MET A 521 -9.90 28.21 -27.24
CA MET A 521 -8.97 27.51 -28.13
C MET A 521 -7.85 28.42 -28.65
N SER A 522 -7.88 29.71 -28.31
CA SER A 522 -6.96 30.75 -28.82
C SER A 522 -5.49 30.51 -28.48
N SER A 523 -5.19 29.99 -27.29
CA SER A 523 -3.83 29.59 -26.88
C SER A 523 -3.52 28.10 -27.13
N ASN A 524 -4.46 27.36 -27.73
CA ASN A 524 -4.32 25.94 -28.05
C ASN A 524 -4.16 25.71 -29.58
N THR A 525 -5.24 25.86 -30.34
CA THR A 525 -5.23 25.72 -31.81
C THR A 525 -5.05 27.05 -32.54
N GLY A 526 -5.30 28.18 -31.86
CA GLY A 526 -5.36 29.51 -32.48
C GLY A 526 -6.76 29.91 -32.95
N SER A 527 -7.78 29.07 -32.73
CA SER A 527 -9.18 29.39 -33.00
C SER A 527 -9.75 30.41 -32.00
N PRO A 528 -10.63 31.34 -32.40
CA PRO A 528 -11.34 32.21 -31.47
C PRO A 528 -12.47 31.50 -30.70
N LEU A 529 -12.77 30.22 -30.99
CA LEU A 529 -13.75 29.42 -30.26
C LEU A 529 -13.53 29.48 -28.73
N ALA A 530 -14.59 29.83 -28.01
CA ALA A 530 -14.62 29.87 -26.55
C ALA A 530 -16.03 29.57 -26.00
N GLY A 531 -16.13 29.27 -24.70
CA GLY A 531 -17.41 29.08 -24.01
C GLY A 531 -17.25 28.54 -22.59
N LYS A 532 -18.35 28.05 -22.00
CA LYS A 532 -18.40 27.41 -20.69
C LYS A 532 -19.02 26.02 -20.80
N LYS A 533 -18.46 25.06 -20.07
CA LYS A 533 -18.90 23.65 -20.01
C LYS A 533 -19.03 23.24 -18.56
N SER A 534 -20.02 22.42 -18.23
CA SER A 534 -20.19 21.80 -16.92
C SER A 534 -20.67 20.37 -17.06
N TRP A 535 -20.26 19.55 -16.10
CA TRP A 535 -20.64 18.15 -15.96
C TRP A 535 -21.09 17.93 -14.53
N PHE A 536 -22.28 17.36 -14.36
CA PHE A 536 -22.83 16.95 -13.08
C PHE A 536 -22.83 15.43 -13.04
N LEU A 537 -22.08 14.88 -12.10
CA LEU A 537 -21.73 13.46 -11.96
C LEU A 537 -22.58 12.90 -10.82
N PHE A 538 -23.79 12.42 -11.13
CA PHE A 538 -24.83 12.13 -10.14
C PHE A 538 -25.29 10.67 -10.23
N GLY A 539 -24.88 9.82 -9.27
CA GLY A 539 -25.40 8.46 -9.16
C GLY A 539 -25.10 7.60 -10.40
N ASP A 540 -26.12 7.32 -11.20
CA ASP A 540 -26.10 6.53 -12.43
C ASP A 540 -25.93 7.36 -13.72
N LYS A 541 -25.94 8.70 -13.64
CA LYS A 541 -25.98 9.59 -14.80
C LYS A 541 -24.97 10.73 -14.79
N VAL A 542 -24.58 11.16 -15.99
CA VAL A 542 -23.77 12.37 -16.19
C VAL A 542 -24.53 13.39 -17.03
N ILE A 543 -24.94 14.49 -16.41
CA ILE A 543 -25.61 15.61 -17.08
C ILE A 543 -24.55 16.62 -17.53
N ALA A 544 -24.49 16.93 -18.82
CA ALA A 544 -23.52 17.85 -19.40
C ALA A 544 -24.22 19.05 -20.05
N ILE A 545 -23.88 20.26 -19.61
CA ILE A 545 -24.45 21.51 -20.16
C ILE A 545 -23.36 22.51 -20.55
N GLY A 546 -23.63 23.32 -21.58
CA GLY A 546 -22.73 24.39 -22.01
C GLY A 546 -23.45 25.68 -22.36
N SER A 547 -22.76 26.81 -22.24
CA SER A 547 -23.26 28.14 -22.61
C SER A 547 -22.13 29.09 -23.00
N ASP A 548 -22.49 30.31 -23.40
CA ASP A 548 -21.59 31.34 -23.96
C ASP A 548 -20.78 30.87 -25.20
N ILE A 549 -21.13 29.73 -25.80
CA ILE A 549 -20.37 29.09 -26.88
C ILE A 549 -20.38 30.00 -28.10
N SER A 550 -19.20 30.50 -28.47
CA SER A 550 -19.05 31.51 -29.50
C SER A 550 -17.79 31.30 -30.32
N ASP A 551 -17.87 31.51 -31.63
CA ASP A 551 -16.73 31.54 -32.55
C ASP A 551 -16.90 32.69 -33.57
N THR A 552 -15.79 33.13 -34.15
CA THR A 552 -15.74 34.13 -35.24
C THR A 552 -14.72 33.73 -36.33
N GLY A 553 -14.29 32.46 -36.35
CA GLY A 553 -13.28 31.91 -37.25
C GLY A 553 -13.81 31.51 -38.64
N GLY A 554 -15.11 31.65 -38.91
CA GLY A 554 -15.76 31.18 -40.14
C GLY A 554 -15.92 29.66 -40.19
N ARG A 555 -15.86 28.97 -39.04
CA ARG A 555 -15.92 27.50 -38.92
C ARG A 555 -17.26 27.06 -38.36
N SER A 556 -17.66 25.83 -38.67
CA SER A 556 -18.84 25.21 -38.06
C SER A 556 -18.45 24.61 -36.71
N VAL A 557 -19.20 24.97 -35.67
CA VAL A 557 -19.01 24.48 -34.30
C VAL A 557 -20.04 23.39 -33.98
N GLU A 558 -19.61 22.36 -33.27
CA GLU A 558 -20.47 21.31 -32.72
C GLU A 558 -20.00 20.90 -31.31
N THR A 559 -20.88 20.32 -30.50
CA THR A 559 -20.52 19.64 -29.25
C THR A 559 -20.70 18.14 -29.42
N ILE A 560 -19.63 17.38 -29.19
CA ILE A 560 -19.61 15.94 -29.35
C ILE A 560 -20.24 15.29 -28.13
N VAL A 561 -21.36 14.62 -28.34
CA VAL A 561 -22.02 13.80 -27.33
C VAL A 561 -21.29 12.46 -27.22
N GLU A 562 -20.94 11.88 -28.37
CA GLU A 562 -20.25 10.60 -28.48
C GLU A 562 -19.38 10.51 -29.76
N ASN A 563 -18.33 9.69 -29.70
CA ASN A 563 -17.56 9.16 -30.83
C ASN A 563 -17.04 7.75 -30.46
N ARG A 564 -17.98 6.82 -30.24
CA ARG A 564 -17.73 5.46 -29.72
C ARG A 564 -17.11 4.58 -30.81
N LYS A 565 -16.10 3.79 -30.45
CA LYS A 565 -15.61 2.70 -31.30
C LYS A 565 -16.62 1.56 -31.23
N LEU A 566 -16.96 0.99 -32.37
CA LEU A 566 -17.95 -0.07 -32.50
C LEU A 566 -17.28 -1.44 -32.58
N ASN A 567 -18.10 -2.49 -32.56
CA ASN A 567 -17.65 -3.86 -32.83
C ASN A 567 -17.03 -4.00 -34.24
N ASP A 568 -16.33 -5.11 -34.50
CA ASP A 568 -15.62 -5.39 -35.76
C ASP A 568 -16.50 -5.40 -37.02
N SER A 569 -17.82 -5.45 -36.86
CA SER A 569 -18.79 -5.37 -37.97
C SER A 569 -19.43 -3.98 -38.13
N GLY A 570 -19.06 -3.04 -37.27
CA GLY A 570 -19.60 -1.68 -37.21
C GLY A 570 -21.11 -1.62 -36.93
N SER A 571 -21.69 -2.69 -36.37
CA SER A 571 -23.13 -2.99 -36.51
C SER A 571 -23.97 -2.74 -35.27
N ASN A 572 -23.39 -2.24 -34.17
CA ASN A 572 -24.10 -1.88 -32.94
C ASN A 572 -25.37 -1.06 -33.24
N ALA A 573 -26.51 -1.47 -32.71
CA ALA A 573 -27.79 -0.86 -32.99
C ALA A 573 -27.87 0.54 -32.37
N LEU A 574 -28.22 1.54 -33.18
CA LEU A 574 -28.61 2.86 -32.71
C LEU A 574 -30.13 2.98 -32.82
N VAL A 575 -30.80 3.29 -31.72
CA VAL A 575 -32.22 3.66 -31.68
C VAL A 575 -32.31 5.14 -31.32
N VAL A 576 -33.18 5.90 -31.98
CA VAL A 576 -33.39 7.34 -31.72
C VAL A 576 -34.89 7.63 -31.73
N ASN A 577 -35.44 8.14 -30.61
CA ASN A 577 -36.89 8.29 -30.40
C ASN A 577 -37.68 7.03 -30.84
N GLY A 578 -37.24 5.84 -30.43
CA GLY A 578 -37.83 4.54 -30.80
C GLY A 578 -37.56 4.05 -32.23
N ALA A 579 -36.95 4.87 -33.10
CA ALA A 579 -36.65 4.48 -34.48
C ALA A 579 -35.21 3.94 -34.62
N VAL A 580 -35.08 2.69 -35.09
CA VAL A 580 -33.78 2.07 -35.41
C VAL A 580 -33.13 2.78 -36.60
N LYS A 581 -31.85 3.17 -36.46
CA LYS A 581 -31.06 3.84 -37.49
C LYS A 581 -30.20 2.85 -38.30
N PRO A 582 -29.83 3.17 -39.55
CA PRO A 582 -28.98 2.33 -40.37
C PRO A 582 -27.65 1.94 -39.72
N ALA A 583 -27.35 0.64 -39.72
CA ALA A 583 -26.08 0.08 -39.26
C ALA A 583 -24.96 0.14 -40.33
N ALA A 584 -25.24 0.67 -41.53
CA ALA A 584 -24.28 0.75 -42.62
C ALA A 584 -23.25 1.87 -42.41
N ALA A 585 -21.97 1.57 -42.64
CA ALA A 585 -20.93 2.58 -42.70
C ALA A 585 -21.18 3.58 -43.85
N GLY A 586 -20.97 4.87 -43.59
CA GLY A 586 -21.35 5.97 -44.46
C GLY A 586 -22.75 6.54 -44.20
N TRP A 587 -23.49 6.05 -43.19
CA TRP A 587 -24.70 6.73 -42.71
C TRP A 587 -24.35 8.06 -42.06
N ASN A 588 -25.00 9.13 -42.51
CA ASN A 588 -24.89 10.49 -41.98
C ASN A 588 -26.30 11.10 -42.02
N GLU A 589 -26.81 11.58 -40.88
CA GLU A 589 -28.17 12.08 -40.76
C GLU A 589 -28.25 13.24 -39.75
N VAL A 590 -28.85 14.36 -40.17
CA VAL A 590 -29.23 15.45 -39.27
C VAL A 590 -30.65 15.17 -38.78
N MET A 591 -30.75 14.72 -37.53
CA MET A 591 -31.98 14.32 -36.87
C MET A 591 -32.52 15.51 -36.07
N ASN A 592 -33.78 15.88 -36.26
CA ASN A 592 -34.41 16.99 -35.53
C ASN A 592 -35.38 16.46 -34.47
N ASN A 593 -35.61 17.26 -33.42
CA ASN A 593 -36.51 16.95 -32.31
C ASN A 593 -36.15 15.62 -31.59
N VAL A 594 -34.85 15.35 -31.47
CA VAL A 594 -34.36 14.19 -30.71
C VAL A 594 -34.58 14.46 -29.23
N ARG A 595 -35.23 13.51 -28.55
CA ARG A 595 -35.40 13.47 -27.10
C ARG A 595 -34.47 12.44 -26.48
N TRP A 596 -34.25 11.32 -27.16
CA TRP A 596 -33.33 10.28 -26.70
C TRP A 596 -32.73 9.47 -27.84
N ALA A 597 -31.55 8.92 -27.58
CA ALA A 597 -30.89 7.92 -28.39
C ALA A 597 -30.31 6.81 -27.49
N HIS A 598 -30.19 5.58 -28.00
CA HIS A 598 -29.57 4.46 -27.30
C HIS A 598 -28.64 3.71 -28.26
N LEU A 599 -27.40 3.50 -27.85
CA LEU A 599 -26.42 2.66 -28.54
C LEU A 599 -26.31 1.31 -27.81
N SER A 600 -26.53 0.20 -28.53
CA SER A 600 -26.33 -1.13 -27.96
C SER A 600 -24.85 -1.44 -27.76
N GLY A 601 -24.51 -2.03 -26.62
CA GLY A 601 -23.18 -2.58 -26.34
C GLY A 601 -22.83 -3.82 -27.16
N GLY A 602 -21.77 -4.51 -26.76
CA GLY A 602 -21.58 -5.94 -27.04
C GLY A 602 -22.37 -6.84 -26.08
N ASP A 603 -22.64 -6.31 -24.89
CA ASP A 603 -23.42 -6.89 -23.79
C ASP A 603 -24.32 -5.80 -23.16
N ALA A 604 -24.91 -6.05 -21.99
CA ALA A 604 -25.75 -5.09 -21.29
C ALA A 604 -24.93 -3.95 -20.67
N ASP A 605 -23.87 -4.31 -19.95
CA ASP A 605 -22.91 -3.43 -19.27
C ASP A 605 -22.22 -2.43 -20.22
N SER A 606 -22.22 -2.68 -21.52
CA SER A 606 -21.67 -1.79 -22.56
C SER A 606 -22.72 -0.98 -23.33
N ASN A 607 -24.01 -1.07 -22.99
CA ASN A 607 -25.04 -0.14 -23.51
C ASN A 607 -24.77 1.31 -23.08
N ILE A 608 -25.29 2.25 -23.87
CA ILE A 608 -25.22 3.68 -23.55
C ILE A 608 -26.52 4.36 -24.01
N GLY A 609 -27.27 4.90 -23.04
CA GLY A 609 -28.36 5.84 -23.26
C GLY A 609 -27.88 7.29 -23.34
N TYR A 610 -28.53 8.08 -24.19
CA TYR A 610 -28.31 9.52 -24.34
C TYR A 610 -29.67 10.22 -24.33
N VAL A 611 -29.86 11.20 -23.45
CA VAL A 611 -31.11 11.98 -23.36
C VAL A 611 -30.84 13.45 -23.66
N PHE A 612 -31.75 14.07 -24.40
CA PHE A 612 -31.65 15.42 -24.94
C PHE A 612 -32.87 16.23 -24.52
N PRO A 613 -32.84 16.84 -23.32
CA PRO A 613 -33.91 17.72 -22.90
C PRO A 613 -34.11 18.86 -23.91
N ASN A 614 -35.35 19.36 -23.98
CA ASN A 614 -35.76 20.47 -24.85
C ASN A 614 -35.74 20.19 -26.38
N GLU A 615 -35.76 18.92 -26.82
CA GLU A 615 -35.92 18.48 -28.22
C GLU A 615 -34.87 19.03 -29.21
N GLN A 616 -33.69 18.41 -29.23
CA GLN A 616 -32.53 18.97 -29.94
C GLN A 616 -32.35 18.42 -31.36
N THR A 617 -31.61 19.18 -32.18
CA THR A 617 -31.04 18.66 -33.44
C THR A 617 -29.74 17.92 -33.12
N ILE A 618 -29.61 16.69 -33.61
CA ILE A 618 -28.42 15.84 -33.45
C ILE A 618 -27.93 15.37 -34.82
N THR A 619 -26.67 15.64 -35.12
CA THR A 619 -25.97 15.01 -36.25
C THR A 619 -25.49 13.63 -35.81
N GLY A 620 -25.95 12.58 -36.50
CA GLY A 620 -25.47 11.21 -36.32
C GLY A 620 -24.64 10.76 -37.52
N LEU A 621 -23.49 10.12 -37.25
CA LEU A 621 -22.53 9.70 -38.26
C LEU A 621 -21.95 8.33 -37.91
N ARG A 622 -22.07 7.35 -38.80
CA ARG A 622 -21.48 6.01 -38.67
C ARG A 622 -20.51 5.77 -39.81
N GLU A 623 -19.25 5.45 -39.50
CA GLU A 623 -18.19 5.39 -40.50
C GLU A 623 -17.08 4.39 -40.15
N THR A 624 -16.29 4.03 -41.17
CA THR A 624 -15.10 3.19 -41.04
C THR A 624 -13.88 4.08 -41.15
N ARG A 625 -13.03 4.11 -40.12
CA ARG A 625 -11.81 4.92 -40.06
C ARG A 625 -10.58 4.02 -40.16
N THR A 626 -9.54 4.53 -40.83
CA THR A 626 -8.25 3.86 -40.97
C THR A 626 -7.11 4.78 -40.56
N GLY A 627 -6.01 4.19 -40.13
CA GLY A 627 -4.81 4.91 -39.69
C GLY A 627 -3.75 3.95 -39.15
N SER A 628 -2.57 4.49 -38.87
CA SER A 628 -1.43 3.73 -38.34
C SER A 628 -0.96 4.32 -37.01
N TRP A 629 -0.22 3.54 -36.23
CA TRP A 629 0.44 4.09 -35.04
C TRP A 629 1.52 5.12 -35.43
N ASN A 630 2.08 5.01 -36.64
CA ASN A 630 2.99 6.02 -37.16
C ASN A 630 2.33 7.40 -37.34
N ASP A 631 1.02 7.48 -37.58
CA ASP A 631 0.29 8.75 -37.67
C ASP A 631 0.21 9.51 -36.33
N LEU A 632 0.52 8.84 -35.21
CA LEU A 632 0.55 9.43 -33.87
C LEU A 632 1.95 9.51 -33.27
N ASN A 633 2.82 8.55 -33.56
CA ASN A 633 4.14 8.42 -32.93
C ASN A 633 5.20 8.12 -34.00
N VAL A 634 6.41 8.68 -33.93
CA VAL A 634 7.44 8.44 -34.96
C VAL A 634 7.91 6.98 -35.00
N ASP A 635 7.89 6.30 -33.85
CA ASP A 635 8.34 4.91 -33.68
C ASP A 635 7.19 3.88 -33.74
N GLY A 636 5.94 4.32 -33.93
CA GLY A 636 4.78 3.43 -34.09
C GLY A 636 4.74 2.75 -35.46
N SER A 637 4.14 1.56 -35.55
CA SER A 637 4.08 0.83 -36.83
C SER A 637 3.31 1.60 -37.91
N THR A 638 3.78 1.49 -39.15
CA THR A 638 3.11 1.96 -40.37
C THR A 638 1.96 1.05 -40.83
N ASP A 639 1.73 -0.07 -40.16
CA ASP A 639 0.62 -0.98 -40.48
C ASP A 639 -0.72 -0.25 -40.38
N THR A 640 -1.58 -0.44 -41.38
CA THR A 640 -2.89 0.21 -41.43
C THR A 640 -3.90 -0.57 -40.60
N LEU A 641 -4.31 0.00 -39.48
CA LEU A 641 -5.42 -0.46 -38.67
C LEU A 641 -6.75 0.14 -39.18
N THR A 642 -7.84 -0.54 -38.86
CA THR A 642 -9.20 -0.15 -39.24
C THR A 642 -10.12 -0.31 -38.02
N ALA A 643 -11.03 0.63 -37.81
CA ALA A 643 -12.10 0.49 -36.82
C ALA A 643 -13.38 1.21 -37.29
N HIS A 644 -14.51 0.81 -36.73
CA HIS A 644 -15.81 1.42 -37.00
C HIS A 644 -16.20 2.37 -35.86
N TYR A 645 -16.89 3.46 -36.18
CA TYR A 645 -17.29 4.47 -35.21
C TYR A 645 -18.76 4.87 -35.37
N LEU A 646 -19.38 5.25 -34.26
CA LEU A 646 -20.59 6.07 -34.24
C LEU A 646 -20.29 7.38 -33.50
N SER A 647 -20.51 8.51 -34.15
CA SER A 647 -20.52 9.82 -33.50
C SER A 647 -21.93 10.41 -33.46
N LEU A 648 -22.24 11.05 -32.33
CA LEU A 648 -23.43 11.87 -32.11
C LEU A 648 -22.95 13.26 -31.68
N ALA A 649 -23.49 14.33 -32.27
CA ALA A 649 -23.11 15.70 -31.94
C ALA A 649 -24.26 16.70 -32.07
N ILE A 650 -24.23 17.73 -31.22
CA ILE A 650 -25.17 18.86 -31.19
C ILE A 650 -24.53 20.00 -32.00
N PRO A 651 -25.04 20.36 -33.20
CA PRO A 651 -24.45 21.40 -34.03
C PRO A 651 -24.84 22.80 -33.54
N ALA A 652 -23.85 23.66 -33.33
CA ALA A 652 -24.05 25.09 -33.03
C ALA A 652 -24.04 25.97 -34.30
N GLY A 653 -23.58 25.43 -35.44
CA GLY A 653 -23.54 26.12 -36.73
C GLY A 653 -22.26 26.92 -36.94
N VAL A 654 -22.23 27.77 -37.97
CA VAL A 654 -21.08 28.63 -38.29
C VAL A 654 -21.15 29.94 -37.50
N ASP A 655 -20.02 30.34 -36.91
CA ASP A 655 -19.87 31.55 -36.09
C ASP A 655 -21.02 31.74 -35.05
N PRO A 656 -21.26 30.76 -34.15
CA PRO A 656 -22.25 30.91 -33.09
C PRO A 656 -21.94 32.10 -32.18
N ALA A 657 -22.98 32.66 -31.55
CA ALA A 657 -22.86 33.73 -30.57
C ALA A 657 -23.74 33.40 -29.36
N GLY A 658 -23.12 32.93 -28.27
CA GLY A 658 -23.83 32.53 -27.05
C GLY A 658 -24.66 31.25 -27.18
N ALA A 659 -24.23 30.32 -28.04
CA ALA A 659 -24.88 29.02 -28.20
C ALA A 659 -24.81 28.17 -26.91
N LYS A 660 -25.70 27.19 -26.82
CA LYS A 660 -25.88 26.31 -25.66
C LYS A 660 -26.07 24.86 -26.09
N TYR A 661 -25.80 23.93 -25.17
CA TYR A 661 -26.14 22.51 -25.31
C TYR A 661 -26.55 21.93 -23.95
N GLU A 662 -27.28 20.83 -23.96
CA GLU A 662 -27.70 20.08 -22.78
C GLU A 662 -27.87 18.60 -23.18
N TYR A 663 -27.21 17.67 -22.50
CA TYR A 663 -27.47 16.24 -22.69
C TYR A 663 -27.19 15.45 -21.41
N VAL A 664 -27.79 14.27 -21.30
CA VAL A 664 -27.52 13.31 -20.23
C VAL A 664 -26.96 12.03 -20.83
N LEU A 665 -25.91 11.50 -20.22
CA LEU A 665 -25.32 10.20 -20.49
C LEU A 665 -25.82 9.21 -19.43
N LEU A 666 -26.34 8.06 -19.88
CA LEU A 666 -26.84 6.96 -19.05
C LEU A 666 -26.06 5.67 -19.41
N PRO A 667 -24.91 5.38 -18.79
CA PRO A 667 -24.18 4.13 -19.02
C PRO A 667 -24.99 2.91 -18.57
N GLY A 668 -24.83 1.77 -19.25
CA GLY A 668 -25.50 0.50 -18.92
C GLY A 668 -27.02 0.46 -19.21
N ALA A 669 -27.70 1.59 -19.11
CA ALA A 669 -29.14 1.74 -19.30
C ALA A 669 -29.62 1.16 -20.65
N SER A 670 -30.64 0.31 -20.59
CA SER A 670 -31.26 -0.26 -21.78
C SER A 670 -32.07 0.78 -22.55
N THR A 671 -32.54 0.39 -23.74
CA THR A 671 -33.41 1.22 -24.58
C THR A 671 -34.71 1.64 -23.86
N ALA A 672 -35.22 0.79 -22.95
CA ALA A 672 -36.45 1.07 -22.21
C ALA A 672 -36.22 2.06 -21.05
N GLU A 673 -35.13 1.90 -20.29
CA GLU A 673 -34.76 2.84 -19.22
C GLU A 673 -34.35 4.20 -19.80
N THR A 674 -33.67 4.21 -20.95
CA THR A 674 -33.35 5.43 -21.70
C THR A 674 -34.61 6.17 -22.16
N GLU A 675 -35.63 5.46 -22.64
CA GLU A 675 -36.92 6.06 -23.04
C GLU A 675 -37.71 6.56 -21.82
N ASP A 676 -37.76 5.80 -20.73
CA ASP A 676 -38.49 6.20 -19.51
C ASP A 676 -37.85 7.43 -18.86
N TYR A 677 -36.51 7.47 -18.73
CA TYR A 677 -35.79 8.67 -18.24
C TYR A 677 -36.03 9.89 -19.15
N ALA A 678 -36.17 9.70 -20.46
CA ALA A 678 -36.48 10.78 -21.39
C ALA A 678 -37.95 11.27 -21.33
N LEU A 679 -38.84 10.51 -20.71
CA LEU A 679 -40.23 10.90 -20.42
C LEU A 679 -40.37 11.46 -18.99
N HIS A 680 -39.57 10.96 -18.05
CA HIS A 680 -39.67 11.21 -16.62
C HIS A 680 -38.29 11.56 -15.98
N PRO A 681 -37.56 12.56 -16.49
CA PRO A 681 -36.19 12.84 -16.01
C PRO A 681 -36.18 13.28 -14.55
N SER A 682 -35.33 12.65 -13.73
CA SER A 682 -35.12 13.09 -12.34
C SER A 682 -34.31 14.39 -12.21
N HIS A 683 -33.57 14.79 -13.25
CA HIS A 683 -32.82 16.05 -13.28
C HIS A 683 -33.63 17.27 -13.77
N LYS A 684 -33.18 18.47 -13.37
CA LYS A 684 -33.75 19.77 -13.73
C LYS A 684 -32.65 20.82 -13.81
N VAL A 685 -32.42 21.41 -14.98
CA VAL A 685 -31.58 22.62 -15.11
C VAL A 685 -32.26 23.77 -14.38
N LEU A 686 -31.57 24.33 -13.40
CA LEU A 686 -32.02 25.50 -12.63
C LEU A 686 -31.54 26.81 -13.28
N GLU A 687 -30.28 26.85 -13.71
CA GLU A 687 -29.74 27.98 -14.48
C GLU A 687 -28.67 27.53 -15.47
N GLN A 688 -28.68 28.13 -16.66
CA GLN A 688 -27.68 27.92 -17.71
C GLN A 688 -27.34 29.29 -18.31
N SER A 689 -26.60 30.09 -17.56
CA SER A 689 -26.29 31.48 -17.88
C SER A 689 -24.78 31.75 -17.85
N SER A 690 -24.40 32.94 -18.31
CA SER A 690 -23.04 33.44 -18.20
C SER A 690 -22.58 33.68 -16.74
N ALA A 691 -23.49 33.68 -15.77
CA ALA A 691 -23.20 33.81 -14.34
C ALA A 691 -23.18 32.45 -13.62
N VAL A 692 -24.12 31.54 -13.90
CA VAL A 692 -24.23 30.22 -13.25
C VAL A 692 -24.63 29.13 -14.23
N HIS A 693 -23.99 27.96 -14.08
CA HIS A 693 -24.51 26.67 -14.55
C HIS A 693 -24.97 25.87 -13.32
N ALA A 694 -26.24 25.49 -13.23
CA ALA A 694 -26.75 24.72 -12.10
C ALA A 694 -27.84 23.71 -12.49
N VAL A 695 -27.78 22.53 -11.88
CA VAL A 695 -28.70 21.41 -12.09
C VAL A 695 -29.07 20.80 -10.73
N GLN A 696 -30.36 20.55 -10.54
CA GLN A 696 -30.87 19.69 -9.48
C GLN A 696 -31.04 18.26 -10.02
N ASP A 697 -30.80 17.25 -9.20
CA ASP A 697 -31.44 15.94 -9.35
C ASP A 697 -32.39 15.67 -8.17
N THR A 698 -33.64 15.39 -8.50
CA THR A 698 -34.76 15.27 -7.55
C THR A 698 -34.90 13.88 -6.95
N GLU A 699 -34.25 12.88 -7.52
CA GLU A 699 -34.21 11.51 -7.01
C GLU A 699 -33.10 11.39 -5.97
N MET A 700 -31.92 11.92 -6.26
CA MET A 700 -30.79 12.01 -5.33
C MET A 700 -30.90 13.15 -4.31
N GLN A 701 -31.79 14.13 -4.50
CA GLN A 701 -31.89 15.35 -3.67
C GLN A 701 -30.57 16.16 -3.63
N VAL A 702 -29.91 16.29 -4.80
CA VAL A 702 -28.65 17.04 -4.96
C VAL A 702 -28.85 18.27 -5.86
N VAL A 703 -28.10 19.33 -5.60
CA VAL A 703 -27.98 20.51 -6.46
C VAL A 703 -26.50 20.82 -6.71
N GLY A 704 -26.07 20.74 -7.96
CA GLY A 704 -24.75 21.20 -8.40
C GLY A 704 -24.83 22.60 -8.99
N ALA A 705 -23.84 23.45 -8.70
CA ALA A 705 -23.80 24.84 -9.17
C ALA A 705 -22.35 25.37 -9.39
N ASN A 706 -22.02 25.71 -10.63
CA ASN A 706 -20.80 26.39 -11.03
C ASN A 706 -21.05 27.88 -11.22
N PHE A 707 -20.41 28.72 -10.40
CA PHE A 707 -20.48 30.17 -10.44
C PHE A 707 -19.28 30.74 -11.21
N TRP A 708 -19.54 31.51 -12.26
CA TRP A 708 -18.54 31.97 -13.24
C TRP A 708 -18.00 33.39 -12.98
N THR A 709 -18.56 34.11 -12.00
CA THR A 709 -18.36 35.56 -11.82
C THR A 709 -17.96 35.91 -10.39
N ASP A 710 -17.02 36.84 -10.22
CA ASP A 710 -16.61 37.38 -8.92
C ASP A 710 -17.58 38.46 -8.42
N SER A 711 -18.85 38.07 -8.28
CA SER A 711 -19.95 38.92 -7.85
C SER A 711 -21.02 38.09 -7.16
N VAL A 712 -21.61 38.63 -6.09
CA VAL A 712 -22.69 37.96 -5.34
C VAL A 712 -23.84 37.60 -6.28
N LYS A 713 -24.14 36.30 -6.36
CA LYS A 713 -25.14 35.72 -7.26
C LYS A 713 -25.91 34.63 -6.52
N THR A 714 -27.22 34.83 -6.43
CA THR A 714 -28.19 33.86 -5.91
C THR A 714 -28.73 33.00 -7.06
N LEU A 715 -28.67 31.68 -6.86
CA LEU A 715 -29.40 30.66 -7.60
C LEU A 715 -30.78 30.48 -6.94
N GLU A 716 -31.81 30.32 -7.77
CA GLU A 716 -33.18 30.05 -7.32
C GLU A 716 -33.55 28.57 -7.51
N LEU A 717 -34.34 28.04 -6.58
CA LEU A 717 -35.02 26.76 -6.68
C LEU A 717 -36.52 27.00 -6.46
N ASP A 718 -37.34 26.60 -7.44
CA ASP A 718 -38.80 26.78 -7.44
C ASP A 718 -39.25 28.22 -7.10
N GLU A 719 -38.70 29.18 -7.86
CA GLU A 719 -38.98 30.62 -7.79
C GLU A 719 -38.64 31.27 -6.42
N LYS A 720 -37.67 30.69 -5.70
CA LYS A 720 -37.19 31.18 -4.39
C LYS A 720 -35.66 31.15 -4.32
N PRO A 721 -35.01 32.08 -3.62
CA PRO A 721 -33.61 31.95 -3.24
C PRO A 721 -33.29 30.58 -2.63
N TYR A 722 -32.22 29.94 -3.11
CA TYR A 722 -31.77 28.64 -2.62
C TYR A 722 -30.30 28.65 -2.19
N LEU A 723 -29.40 29.05 -3.09
CA LEU A 723 -27.96 29.02 -2.87
C LEU A 723 -27.33 30.30 -3.42
N THR A 724 -26.54 31.00 -2.62
CA THR A 724 -25.83 32.22 -3.02
C THR A 724 -24.34 32.01 -2.86
N SER A 725 -23.56 32.24 -3.92
CA SER A 725 -22.11 32.41 -3.82
C SER A 725 -21.74 33.88 -3.95
N SER A 726 -20.66 34.28 -3.30
CA SER A 726 -20.09 35.63 -3.35
C SER A 726 -19.06 35.84 -4.45
N LYS A 727 -18.52 34.75 -5.02
CA LYS A 727 -17.39 34.73 -5.95
C LYS A 727 -17.56 33.61 -7.00
N LYS A 728 -16.56 33.43 -7.88
CA LYS A 728 -16.38 32.16 -8.59
C LYS A 728 -16.25 31.02 -7.59
N SER A 729 -16.95 29.93 -7.85
CA SER A 729 -16.93 28.71 -7.02
C SER A 729 -17.55 27.55 -7.77
N SER A 730 -17.11 26.33 -7.50
CA SER A 730 -17.95 25.15 -7.67
C SER A 730 -18.62 24.82 -6.34
N ILE A 731 -19.91 24.50 -6.34
CA ILE A 731 -20.65 24.05 -5.16
C ILE A 731 -21.50 22.84 -5.52
N THR A 732 -21.44 21.79 -4.70
CA THR A 732 -22.38 20.66 -4.72
C THR A 732 -23.09 20.61 -3.37
N VAL A 733 -24.43 20.61 -3.36
CA VAL A 733 -25.25 20.54 -2.15
C VAL A 733 -26.05 19.26 -2.18
N GLN A 734 -25.79 18.34 -1.24
CA GLN A 734 -26.49 17.07 -1.10
C GLN A 734 -27.41 17.14 0.13
N GLU A 735 -28.71 17.00 -0.05
CA GLU A 735 -29.67 17.04 1.04
C GLU A 735 -30.08 15.64 1.51
N GLU A 736 -30.15 15.45 2.82
CA GLU A 736 -30.68 14.26 3.48
C GLU A 736 -31.95 14.63 4.27
N ALA A 737 -32.61 13.61 4.86
CA ALA A 737 -33.80 13.79 5.69
C ALA A 737 -33.54 14.60 6.97
N SER A 738 -32.33 14.52 7.53
CA SER A 738 -31.95 15.19 8.78
C SER A 738 -30.63 15.98 8.70
N SER A 739 -29.91 15.92 7.57
CA SER A 739 -28.69 16.68 7.33
C SER A 739 -28.65 17.34 5.95
N VAL A 740 -27.73 18.27 5.74
CA VAL A 740 -27.32 18.78 4.43
C VAL A 740 -25.81 18.86 4.39
N GLU A 741 -25.22 18.42 3.29
CA GLU A 741 -23.81 18.54 3.00
C GLU A 741 -23.61 19.60 1.92
N LEU A 742 -22.66 20.51 2.14
CA LEU A 742 -22.17 21.45 1.14
C LEU A 742 -20.70 21.13 0.88
N ALA A 743 -20.39 20.88 -0.38
CA ALA A 743 -19.05 20.75 -0.90
C ALA A 743 -18.72 22.01 -1.71
N VAL A 744 -17.66 22.75 -1.36
CA VAL A 744 -17.33 24.07 -1.96
C VAL A 744 -15.87 24.11 -2.39
N ALA A 745 -15.58 24.59 -3.61
CA ALA A 745 -14.21 24.72 -4.12
C ALA A 745 -13.97 26.06 -4.86
N ASP A 746 -12.69 26.44 -5.01
CA ASP A 746 -12.22 27.48 -5.93
C ASP A 746 -11.47 26.88 -7.15
N PRO A 747 -12.16 26.59 -8.26
CA PRO A 747 -11.53 26.16 -9.52
C PRO A 747 -10.55 27.16 -10.15
N THR A 748 -10.43 28.39 -9.61
CA THR A 748 -9.51 29.42 -10.13
C THR A 748 -8.10 29.35 -9.54
N HIS A 749 -7.94 28.75 -8.36
CA HIS A 749 -6.71 28.62 -7.56
C HIS A 749 -6.04 29.96 -7.20
N VAL A 750 -6.69 31.10 -7.46
CA VAL A 750 -6.11 32.45 -7.27
C VAL A 750 -6.89 33.31 -6.27
N ASN A 751 -7.97 32.78 -5.69
CA ASN A 751 -8.72 33.50 -4.68
C ASN A 751 -8.01 33.46 -3.31
N GLY A 752 -7.07 34.40 -3.11
CA GLY A 752 -6.28 34.59 -1.89
C GLY A 752 -7.07 35.16 -0.69
N GLY A 753 -8.23 34.58 -0.40
CA GLY A 753 -9.10 34.90 0.73
C GLY A 753 -10.52 34.39 0.51
N SER A 754 -11.37 34.44 1.52
CA SER A 754 -12.54 33.54 1.60
C SER A 754 -13.62 33.67 0.52
N ILE A 755 -14.33 32.57 0.25
CA ILE A 755 -15.64 32.53 -0.41
C ILE A 755 -16.71 32.47 0.67
N VAL A 756 -17.67 33.39 0.65
CA VAL A 756 -18.90 33.29 1.45
C VAL A 756 -19.99 32.62 0.63
N VAL A 757 -20.66 31.63 1.23
CA VAL A 757 -21.80 30.90 0.68
C VAL A 757 -22.99 31.05 1.63
N GLU A 758 -24.16 31.38 1.10
CA GLU A 758 -25.43 31.37 1.86
C GLU A 758 -26.40 30.35 1.26
N LEU A 759 -26.80 29.38 2.07
CA LEU A 759 -27.87 28.44 1.78
C LEU A 759 -29.15 28.95 2.45
N HIS A 760 -30.19 29.17 1.64
CA HIS A 760 -31.43 29.87 2.02
C HIS A 760 -32.43 28.98 2.80
N GLN A 761 -31.90 28.06 3.62
CA GLN A 761 -32.65 27.27 4.60
C GLN A 761 -31.96 27.30 5.97
N PRO A 762 -32.72 27.21 7.08
CA PRO A 762 -32.15 27.13 8.41
C PRO A 762 -31.60 25.73 8.70
N THR A 763 -30.44 25.70 9.37
CA THR A 763 -29.86 24.52 10.01
C THR A 763 -29.85 24.72 11.53
N GLN A 764 -29.56 23.66 12.31
CA GLN A 764 -29.54 23.70 13.77
C GLN A 764 -28.13 23.58 14.39
N GLY A 765 -27.14 23.13 13.61
CA GLY A 765 -25.77 22.95 14.06
C GLY A 765 -24.90 22.24 13.01
N ALA A 766 -23.59 22.23 13.22
CA ALA A 766 -22.66 21.46 12.41
C ALA A 766 -22.52 20.01 12.91
N ILE A 767 -22.34 19.09 11.99
CA ILE A 767 -22.04 17.67 12.23
C ILE A 767 -20.55 17.43 11.95
N ALA A 768 -20.06 17.93 10.81
CA ALA A 768 -18.65 17.93 10.44
C ALA A 768 -18.32 19.21 9.64
N ILE A 769 -17.13 19.77 9.87
CA ILE A 769 -16.53 20.86 9.08
C ILE A 769 -15.04 20.62 8.96
N GLU A 770 -14.45 20.98 7.83
CA GLU A 770 -13.00 20.93 7.63
C GLU A 770 -12.27 22.18 8.12
N GLU A 771 -10.94 22.11 8.20
CA GLU A 771 -10.09 23.28 8.37
C GLU A 771 -10.28 24.28 7.21
N GLY A 772 -10.20 25.58 7.51
CA GLY A 772 -10.53 26.66 6.58
C GLY A 772 -12.02 27.03 6.52
N VAL A 773 -12.92 26.21 7.08
CA VAL A 773 -14.37 26.49 7.14
C VAL A 773 -14.75 27.25 8.41
N THR A 774 -15.57 28.30 8.28
CA THR A 774 -16.20 29.03 9.40
C THR A 774 -17.70 29.21 9.16
N ILE A 775 -18.54 28.60 9.98
CA ILE A 775 -19.98 28.90 10.00
C ILE A 775 -20.20 30.28 10.63
N LYS A 776 -20.88 31.19 9.90
CA LYS A 776 -21.26 32.53 10.38
C LYS A 776 -22.66 32.58 10.95
N GLN A 777 -23.58 31.78 10.40
CA GLN A 777 -24.99 31.75 10.78
C GLN A 777 -25.60 30.37 10.48
N PHE A 778 -26.48 29.87 11.35
CA PHE A 778 -27.28 28.66 11.10
C PHE A 778 -28.74 28.97 10.70
N ALA A 779 -29.32 30.06 11.22
CA ALA A 779 -30.69 30.48 10.94
C ALA A 779 -30.82 32.02 10.99
N PRO A 780 -31.78 32.65 10.27
CA PRO A 780 -32.87 32.04 9.49
C PRO A 780 -32.41 31.39 8.18
N THR A 781 -31.25 31.80 7.67
CA THR A 781 -30.51 31.15 6.57
C THR A 781 -29.17 30.65 7.11
N THR A 782 -28.56 29.70 6.42
CA THR A 782 -27.24 29.16 6.78
C THR A 782 -26.16 29.90 6.01
N ILE A 783 -25.18 30.50 6.70
CA ILE A 783 -24.09 31.25 6.07
C ILE A 783 -22.75 30.64 6.49
N VAL A 784 -21.94 30.31 5.49
CA VAL A 784 -20.61 29.68 5.62
C VAL A 784 -19.57 30.57 4.94
N GLU A 785 -18.39 30.68 5.53
CA GLU A 785 -17.20 31.29 4.94
C GLU A 785 -16.11 30.23 4.82
N ILE A 786 -15.52 30.08 3.65
CA ILE A 786 -14.50 29.08 3.33
C ILE A 786 -13.24 29.82 2.90
N ASP A 787 -12.13 29.69 3.61
CA ASP A 787 -10.86 30.26 3.16
C ASP A 787 -10.20 29.37 2.09
N THR A 788 -10.12 29.89 0.86
CA THR A 788 -9.56 29.18 -0.30
C THR A 788 -8.11 29.58 -0.59
N ALA A 789 -7.48 30.41 0.26
CA ALA A 789 -6.12 30.90 0.03
C ALA A 789 -5.09 29.76 0.02
N GLY A 790 -4.57 29.43 -1.16
CA GLY A 790 -3.60 28.32 -1.32
C GLY A 790 -4.22 26.92 -1.31
N ALA A 791 -5.54 26.81 -1.52
CA ALA A 791 -6.27 25.54 -1.49
C ALA A 791 -6.19 24.70 -2.78
N ILE A 792 -5.61 25.22 -3.87
CA ILE A 792 -5.32 24.46 -5.12
C ILE A 792 -6.54 23.72 -5.71
N GLY A 793 -7.72 24.33 -5.62
CA GLY A 793 -8.96 23.73 -6.12
C GLY A 793 -9.56 22.62 -5.26
N LYS A 794 -8.99 22.33 -4.08
CA LYS A 794 -9.54 21.37 -3.11
C LYS A 794 -11.01 21.68 -2.79
N THR A 795 -11.83 20.64 -2.73
CA THR A 795 -13.16 20.70 -2.12
C THR A 795 -13.06 20.86 -0.61
N PHE A 796 -13.84 21.77 -0.05
CA PHE A 796 -14.11 21.88 1.37
C PHE A 796 -15.47 21.25 1.69
N HIS A 797 -15.51 20.34 2.66
CA HIS A 797 -16.73 19.61 3.05
C HIS A 797 -17.36 20.19 4.33
N ILE A 798 -18.68 20.40 4.30
CA ILE A 798 -19.47 21.03 5.38
C ILE A 798 -20.78 20.25 5.58
N LYS A 799 -20.90 19.44 6.63
CA LYS A 799 -22.12 18.65 6.92
C LYS A 799 -22.86 19.21 8.14
N LEU A 800 -24.14 19.56 7.97
CA LEU A 800 -24.95 20.33 8.92
C LEU A 800 -26.29 19.64 9.21
N SER A 801 -26.88 19.86 10.40
CA SER A 801 -28.18 19.26 10.76
C SER A 801 -29.38 20.13 10.40
N LYS A 802 -30.44 19.52 9.85
CA LYS A 802 -31.74 20.13 9.51
C LYS A 802 -32.80 19.97 10.62
N GLY A 803 -32.53 19.15 11.64
CA GLY A 803 -33.31 19.16 12.89
C GLY A 803 -34.73 18.57 12.87
N GLN A 804 -35.02 17.62 11.98
CA GLN A 804 -36.27 16.84 11.99
C GLN A 804 -36.28 15.83 13.16
N SER A 805 -37.23 15.99 14.08
CA SER A 805 -37.38 15.10 15.26
C SER A 805 -38.09 13.79 14.90
N GLY A 806 -37.37 12.83 14.32
CA GLY A 806 -37.78 11.43 14.41
C GLY A 806 -37.62 10.88 15.84
N THR A 807 -38.08 9.65 16.09
CA THR A 807 -37.67 8.92 17.29
C THR A 807 -36.36 8.20 17.03
N VAL A 808 -35.35 8.45 17.85
CA VAL A 808 -34.16 7.59 17.95
C VAL A 808 -34.58 6.13 18.21
N PRO A 809 -33.76 5.13 17.85
CA PRO A 809 -34.11 3.73 18.09
C PRO A 809 -34.28 3.40 19.58
N ALA A 810 -34.90 2.24 19.85
CA ALA A 810 -34.82 1.66 21.18
C ALA A 810 -33.37 1.30 21.53
N SER A 811 -33.00 1.35 22.82
CA SER A 811 -31.71 0.79 23.26
C SER A 811 -31.64 -0.69 22.89
N PRO A 812 -30.55 -1.17 22.26
CA PRO A 812 -30.26 -2.59 22.18
C PRO A 812 -29.85 -3.11 23.57
N SER A 813 -29.64 -4.42 23.67
CA SER A 813 -29.04 -5.08 24.84
C SER A 813 -27.97 -6.05 24.36
N ILE A 814 -26.78 -6.02 24.96
CA ILE A 814 -25.75 -7.03 24.72
C ILE A 814 -26.26 -8.34 25.34
N ILE A 815 -26.37 -9.37 24.51
CA ILE A 815 -26.84 -10.72 24.84
C ILE A 815 -25.65 -11.60 25.22
N ASP A 816 -24.53 -11.46 24.51
CA ASP A 816 -23.28 -12.20 24.73
C ASP A 816 -22.06 -11.35 24.35
N ALA A 817 -20.92 -11.64 24.96
CA ALA A 817 -19.65 -10.96 24.75
C ALA A 817 -18.47 -11.91 24.98
N ALA A 818 -18.14 -12.72 23.96
CA ALA A 818 -17.09 -13.71 24.03
C ALA A 818 -15.70 -13.09 23.83
N ALA A 819 -14.79 -13.29 24.78
CA ALA A 819 -13.38 -12.92 24.63
C ALA A 819 -12.63 -13.86 23.68
N GLY A 820 -11.68 -13.32 22.92
CA GLY A 820 -10.70 -14.05 22.13
C GLY A 820 -9.31 -13.39 22.25
N ASP A 821 -8.32 -13.95 21.58
CA ASP A 821 -6.98 -13.35 21.53
C ASP A 821 -7.06 -11.98 20.82
N GLY A 822 -6.60 -10.92 21.49
CA GLY A 822 -6.65 -9.54 21.03
C GLY A 822 -8.04 -9.03 20.63
N SER A 823 -9.12 -9.68 21.08
CA SER A 823 -10.46 -9.49 20.50
C SER A 823 -11.64 -9.77 21.43
N VAL A 824 -12.80 -9.19 21.10
CA VAL A 824 -14.10 -9.47 21.75
C VAL A 824 -15.18 -9.55 20.69
N THR A 825 -15.97 -10.62 20.71
CA THR A 825 -17.15 -10.79 19.85
C THR A 825 -18.42 -10.48 20.63
N LEU A 826 -19.08 -9.37 20.29
CA LEU A 826 -20.36 -8.96 20.87
C LEU A 826 -21.53 -9.50 20.04
N THR A 827 -22.60 -9.91 20.71
CA THR A 827 -23.91 -10.22 20.11
C THR A 827 -25.00 -9.46 20.85
N TRP A 828 -25.95 -8.82 20.16
CA TRP A 828 -26.97 -7.97 20.78
C TRP A 828 -28.39 -8.13 20.21
N SER A 829 -29.38 -7.61 20.93
CA SER A 829 -30.78 -7.62 20.52
C SER A 829 -31.07 -6.56 19.44
N ALA A 830 -31.90 -6.92 18.46
CA ALA A 830 -32.29 -6.03 17.39
C ALA A 830 -33.09 -4.83 17.93
N ALA A 831 -32.62 -3.61 17.66
CA ALA A 831 -33.31 -2.38 18.05
C ALA A 831 -34.36 -1.98 17.00
N SER A 832 -35.60 -1.75 17.43
CA SER A 832 -36.66 -1.31 16.52
C SER A 832 -36.34 0.09 15.97
N ARG A 833 -36.52 0.25 14.64
CA ARG A 833 -36.18 1.46 13.86
C ARG A 833 -34.70 1.81 13.77
N ALA A 834 -33.77 0.93 14.16
CA ALA A 834 -32.36 1.11 13.84
C ALA A 834 -32.12 0.96 12.33
N THR A 835 -31.24 1.79 11.77
CA THR A 835 -30.67 1.62 10.42
C THR A 835 -29.17 1.34 10.47
N GLY A 836 -28.59 1.30 11.68
CA GLY A 836 -27.23 0.90 11.98
C GLY A 836 -27.03 0.85 13.49
N TYR A 837 -25.84 0.43 13.93
CA TYR A 837 -25.42 0.44 15.32
C TYR A 837 -24.05 1.12 15.46
N ARG A 838 -23.68 1.45 16.69
CA ARG A 838 -22.34 1.89 17.05
C ARG A 838 -21.94 1.24 18.36
N ILE A 839 -20.76 0.64 18.39
CA ILE A 839 -20.18 0.06 19.60
C ILE A 839 -19.27 1.13 20.21
N GLU A 840 -19.42 1.38 21.51
CA GLU A 840 -18.56 2.30 22.26
C GLU A 840 -17.88 1.50 23.36
N TYR A 841 -16.55 1.58 23.45
CA TYR A 841 -15.77 0.80 24.41
C TYR A 841 -14.58 1.58 25.01
N GLY A 842 -14.07 1.12 26.16
CA GLY A 842 -12.93 1.71 26.83
C GLY A 842 -12.48 0.89 28.05
N THR A 843 -11.37 1.25 28.67
CA THR A 843 -10.74 0.46 29.76
C THR A 843 -11.21 0.82 31.17
N GLN A 844 -12.23 1.68 31.31
CA GLN A 844 -12.84 2.06 32.58
C GLN A 844 -14.36 2.08 32.45
N ALA A 845 -15.06 1.59 33.49
CA ALA A 845 -16.52 1.58 33.53
C ALA A 845 -17.11 2.99 33.33
N GLY A 846 -18.06 3.12 32.41
CA GLY A 846 -18.71 4.37 32.02
C GLY A 846 -17.85 5.31 31.16
N GLN A 847 -16.59 4.99 30.85
CA GLN A 847 -15.69 5.80 30.03
C GLN A 847 -15.28 5.06 28.75
N TYR A 848 -16.04 5.31 27.70
CA TYR A 848 -15.82 4.76 26.37
C TYR A 848 -14.96 5.73 25.57
N THR A 849 -13.70 5.36 25.32
CA THR A 849 -12.69 6.18 24.60
C THR A 849 -12.53 5.76 23.14
N GLN A 850 -13.12 4.63 22.74
CA GLN A 850 -13.06 4.04 21.41
C GLN A 850 -14.47 3.78 20.88
N VAL A 851 -14.63 3.89 19.57
CA VAL A 851 -15.94 3.94 18.90
C VAL A 851 -15.86 3.21 17.56
N VAL A 852 -16.80 2.29 17.29
CA VAL A 852 -16.86 1.48 16.07
C VAL A 852 -18.25 1.56 15.43
N PRO A 853 -18.39 2.11 14.21
CA PRO A 853 -19.67 2.10 13.48
C PRO A 853 -19.96 0.72 12.89
N VAL A 854 -21.23 0.31 12.90
CA VAL A 854 -21.71 -0.97 12.35
C VAL A 854 -22.93 -0.70 11.47
N THR A 855 -22.69 -0.50 10.17
CA THR A 855 -23.71 -0.11 9.18
C THR A 855 -24.50 -1.29 8.60
N SER A 856 -23.99 -2.51 8.73
CA SER A 856 -24.70 -3.75 8.39
C SER A 856 -24.26 -4.88 9.34
N VAL A 857 -25.05 -5.96 9.41
CA VAL A 857 -24.75 -7.15 10.24
C VAL A 857 -24.82 -8.41 9.38
N SER A 858 -23.75 -9.22 9.43
CA SER A 858 -23.58 -10.39 8.58
C SER A 858 -24.37 -11.61 9.09
N GLY A 859 -24.82 -12.46 8.17
CA GLY A 859 -25.45 -13.75 8.50
C GLY A 859 -26.87 -13.71 9.10
N GLY A 860 -27.42 -12.52 9.39
CA GLY A 860 -28.78 -12.36 9.92
C GLY A 860 -28.89 -12.29 11.45
N GLU A 861 -27.76 -12.26 12.16
CA GLU A 861 -27.68 -12.05 13.62
C GLU A 861 -26.96 -10.72 13.91
N ASN A 862 -27.38 -9.95 14.92
CA ASN A 862 -26.67 -8.71 15.28
C ASN A 862 -25.42 -9.06 16.10
N ARG A 863 -24.32 -9.32 15.39
CA ARG A 863 -23.05 -9.79 15.94
C ARG A 863 -21.88 -9.06 15.27
N TYR A 864 -20.84 -8.74 16.03
CA TYR A 864 -19.63 -8.09 15.52
C TYR A 864 -18.40 -8.45 16.37
N THR A 865 -17.24 -8.62 15.73
CA THR A 865 -15.97 -8.91 16.39
C THR A 865 -15.04 -7.72 16.34
N ILE A 866 -14.63 -7.23 17.51
CA ILE A 866 -13.71 -6.12 17.71
C ILE A 866 -12.32 -6.72 17.90
N THR A 867 -11.33 -6.25 17.16
CA THR A 867 -9.95 -6.74 17.17
C THR A 867 -8.97 -5.62 17.56
N GLY A 868 -7.69 -5.95 17.74
CA GLY A 868 -6.66 -4.97 18.15
C GLY A 868 -6.73 -4.55 19.62
N LEU A 869 -7.48 -5.30 20.44
CA LEU A 869 -7.60 -5.07 21.87
C LEU A 869 -6.37 -5.61 22.61
N SER A 870 -5.96 -4.96 23.71
CA SER A 870 -4.86 -5.44 24.54
C SER A 870 -5.34 -6.51 25.51
N ASN A 871 -4.82 -7.73 25.40
CA ASN A 871 -5.06 -8.80 26.38
C ASN A 871 -4.73 -8.35 27.81
N ARG A 872 -5.31 -9.03 28.81
CA ARG A 872 -5.32 -8.65 30.25
C ARG A 872 -6.10 -7.37 30.59
N SER A 873 -6.40 -6.51 29.62
CA SER A 873 -7.23 -5.33 29.88
C SER A 873 -8.70 -5.74 30.03
N THR A 874 -9.38 -5.13 31.00
CA THR A 874 -10.85 -5.14 31.05
C THR A 874 -11.37 -4.02 30.19
N TYR A 875 -12.08 -4.36 29.12
CA TYR A 875 -12.82 -3.40 28.33
C TYR A 875 -14.30 -3.44 28.70
N TYR A 876 -14.92 -2.27 28.71
CA TYR A 876 -16.33 -2.05 29.02
C TYR A 876 -17.02 -1.64 27.73
N PHE A 877 -17.92 -2.49 27.23
CA PHE A 877 -18.59 -2.30 25.95
C PHE A 877 -20.04 -1.86 26.14
N THR A 878 -20.50 -0.92 25.32
CA THR A 878 -21.92 -0.67 25.09
C THR A 878 -22.22 -0.64 23.60
N VAL A 879 -23.45 -0.98 23.24
CA VAL A 879 -23.99 -0.81 21.88
C VAL A 879 -25.05 0.28 21.91
N ILE A 880 -24.98 1.19 20.96
CA ILE A 880 -25.98 2.19 20.62
C ILE A 880 -26.62 1.76 19.30
N ALA A 881 -27.92 1.96 19.17
CA ALA A 881 -28.63 1.82 17.91
C ALA A 881 -28.91 3.21 17.32
N SER A 882 -28.59 3.40 16.05
CA SER A 882 -28.68 4.71 15.39
C SER A 882 -29.67 4.67 14.23
N ASN A 883 -30.31 5.80 13.95
CA ASN A 883 -31.02 6.06 12.70
C ASN A 883 -30.92 7.54 12.32
N ALA A 884 -31.58 7.96 11.24
CA ALA A 884 -31.56 9.35 10.77
C ALA A 884 -32.04 10.40 11.81
N ALA A 885 -32.71 9.99 12.89
CA ALA A 885 -33.12 10.86 13.99
C ALA A 885 -32.10 10.96 15.14
N GLY A 886 -31.01 10.18 15.09
CA GLY A 886 -29.96 10.12 16.10
C GLY A 886 -29.88 8.78 16.84
N ASP A 887 -29.19 8.82 17.98
CA ASP A 887 -28.78 7.66 18.76
C ASP A 887 -29.77 7.26 19.86
N SER A 888 -29.93 5.95 20.07
CA SER A 888 -30.57 5.41 21.26
C SER A 888 -29.77 5.70 22.53
N ALA A 889 -30.36 5.43 23.69
CA ALA A 889 -29.54 5.19 24.89
C ALA A 889 -28.60 3.99 24.66
N ARG A 890 -27.46 3.99 25.36
CA ARG A 890 -26.54 2.83 25.43
C ARG A 890 -27.25 1.61 26.02
N SER A 891 -26.85 0.43 25.55
CA SER A 891 -27.20 -0.88 26.13
C SER A 891 -26.78 -1.00 27.60
N ASN A 892 -27.07 -2.16 28.20
CA ASN A 892 -26.27 -2.65 29.31
C ASN A 892 -24.78 -2.56 28.96
N GLU A 893 -23.98 -2.02 29.88
CA GLU A 893 -22.52 -2.12 29.81
C GLU A 893 -22.12 -3.57 30.08
N GLN A 894 -21.28 -4.13 29.21
CA GLN A 894 -20.72 -5.46 29.37
C GLN A 894 -19.21 -5.34 29.57
N ALA A 895 -18.75 -5.65 30.77
CA ALA A 895 -17.32 -5.80 31.04
C ALA A 895 -16.82 -7.13 30.48
N VAL A 896 -15.68 -7.10 29.78
CA VAL A 896 -14.95 -8.28 29.33
C VAL A 896 -13.47 -8.06 29.64
N THR A 897 -12.92 -8.85 30.56
CA THR A 897 -11.47 -8.99 30.72
C THR A 897 -10.99 -9.97 29.66
N LEU A 898 -10.10 -9.53 28.76
CA LEU A 898 -9.50 -10.46 27.80
C LEU A 898 -8.55 -11.39 28.54
N ALA A 899 -8.95 -12.64 28.71
CA ALA A 899 -8.05 -13.71 29.09
C ALA A 899 -6.88 -13.74 28.11
N ASN A 900 -5.67 -13.87 28.63
CA ASN A 900 -4.44 -13.62 27.87
C ASN A 900 -4.00 -14.87 27.13
N ILE A 901 -4.85 -15.32 26.19
CA ILE A 901 -4.77 -16.64 25.58
C ILE A 901 -4.08 -16.55 24.22
N LYS A 902 -2.92 -17.19 24.05
CA LYS A 902 -2.34 -17.49 22.73
C LYS A 902 -2.95 -18.79 22.22
N ALA A 903 -3.48 -18.76 21.00
CA ALA A 903 -4.03 -19.93 20.31
C ALA A 903 -3.01 -20.57 19.36
N PHE A 904 -3.00 -21.90 19.31
CA PHE A 904 -2.14 -22.69 18.43
C PHE A 904 -2.96 -23.74 17.67
N SER A 905 -2.79 -23.78 16.35
CA SER A 905 -3.34 -24.84 15.47
C SER A 905 -2.42 -26.06 15.47
N PRO A 906 -2.91 -27.28 15.18
CA PRO A 906 -2.05 -28.44 15.06
C PRO A 906 -1.18 -28.33 13.80
N ILE A 907 0.12 -28.58 13.95
CA ILE A 907 1.08 -28.68 12.84
C ILE A 907 0.97 -30.02 12.09
N ALA A 908 0.35 -31.02 12.73
CA ALA A 908 0.07 -32.34 12.17
C ALA A 908 -1.10 -33.00 12.92
N ASP A 909 -2.04 -33.60 12.21
CA ASP A 909 -3.08 -34.45 12.79
C ASP A 909 -3.44 -35.65 11.88
N THR A 910 -3.92 -36.75 12.48
CA THR A 910 -4.32 -37.95 11.72
C THR A 910 -5.06 -38.95 12.61
N TYR A 911 -5.71 -39.96 12.03
CA TYR A 911 -6.11 -41.16 12.79
C TYR A 911 -5.53 -42.44 12.18
N VAL A 912 -5.52 -43.51 12.97
CA VAL A 912 -5.03 -44.85 12.57
C VAL A 912 -6.08 -45.91 12.81
N ARG A 913 -6.08 -46.99 12.02
CA ARG A 913 -7.12 -48.05 12.09
C ARG A 913 -6.54 -49.46 12.05
N ASN A 914 -6.98 -50.34 12.96
CA ASN A 914 -6.43 -51.70 13.06
C ASN A 914 -7.01 -52.70 12.02
N GLY A 915 -6.50 -53.94 12.05
CA GLY A 915 -6.96 -55.03 11.19
C GLY A 915 -6.47 -54.87 9.75
N SER A 916 -7.35 -55.04 8.77
CA SER A 916 -7.03 -54.92 7.34
C SER A 916 -6.56 -53.52 6.90
N TYR A 917 -6.78 -52.51 7.74
CA TYR A 917 -6.42 -51.11 7.49
C TYR A 917 -5.09 -50.72 8.15
N ALA A 918 -4.34 -51.67 8.72
CA ALA A 918 -3.22 -51.35 9.60
C ALA A 918 -2.01 -50.66 8.94
N ASN A 919 -1.95 -50.64 7.60
CA ASN A 919 -0.96 -49.91 6.79
C ASN A 919 -1.57 -48.69 6.07
N ALA A 920 -2.83 -48.31 6.35
CA ALA A 920 -3.46 -47.13 5.78
C ALA A 920 -3.06 -45.88 6.57
N ASN A 921 -2.81 -44.79 5.84
CA ASN A 921 -2.68 -43.44 6.37
C ASN A 921 -4.01 -42.68 6.17
N TYR A 922 -4.28 -41.71 7.04
CA TYR A 922 -5.47 -40.87 7.00
C TYR A 922 -5.16 -39.38 7.32
N GLY A 923 -3.92 -38.93 7.15
CA GLY A 923 -3.47 -37.54 7.38
C GLY A 923 -3.92 -36.56 6.29
N SER A 924 -5.14 -36.74 5.80
CA SER A 924 -5.86 -35.91 4.81
C SER A 924 -7.37 -36.16 4.84
N ASP A 925 -7.87 -37.03 5.74
CA ASP A 925 -9.30 -37.16 6.02
C ASP A 925 -9.70 -35.95 6.88
N GLY A 926 -10.71 -35.18 6.47
CA GLY A 926 -11.26 -34.03 7.22
C GLY A 926 -11.86 -34.35 8.61
N GLY A 927 -11.56 -35.50 9.21
CA GLY A 927 -12.19 -36.00 10.41
C GLY A 927 -11.35 -37.03 11.19
N LEU A 928 -10.96 -36.64 12.40
CA LEU A 928 -10.22 -37.42 13.39
C LEU A 928 -11.13 -38.43 14.10
N VAL A 929 -11.11 -39.70 13.66
CA VAL A 929 -12.00 -40.74 14.19
C VAL A 929 -11.38 -41.51 15.37
N VAL A 930 -12.14 -41.63 16.46
CA VAL A 930 -11.79 -42.42 17.65
C VAL A 930 -12.86 -43.48 17.92
N LYS A 931 -12.46 -44.74 18.10
CA LYS A 931 -13.38 -45.86 18.42
C LYS A 931 -12.65 -47.01 19.12
N ASN A 932 -13.29 -47.58 20.14
CA ASN A 932 -12.86 -48.83 20.76
C ASN A 932 -13.88 -49.94 20.46
N ASP A 933 -13.52 -50.90 19.60
CA ASP A 933 -14.35 -52.05 19.21
C ASP A 933 -13.46 -53.17 18.60
N GLY A 934 -14.03 -54.27 18.11
CA GLY A 934 -13.29 -55.43 17.58
C GLY A 934 -12.33 -55.16 16.40
N THR A 935 -11.50 -56.15 16.05
CA THR A 935 -10.50 -56.05 14.97
C THR A 935 -11.09 -55.55 13.64
N GLY A 936 -10.49 -54.50 13.07
CA GLY A 936 -11.02 -53.74 11.94
C GLY A 936 -11.74 -52.44 12.35
N TYR A 937 -11.96 -52.22 13.64
CA TYR A 937 -12.73 -51.09 14.19
C TYR A 937 -12.06 -50.36 15.36
N HIS A 938 -10.86 -50.73 15.82
CA HIS A 938 -10.09 -49.78 16.66
C HIS A 938 -9.64 -48.60 15.80
N ARG A 939 -9.91 -47.39 16.31
CA ARG A 939 -9.39 -46.14 15.77
C ARG A 939 -8.89 -45.24 16.90
N ARG A 940 -7.76 -44.57 16.67
CA ARG A 940 -7.14 -43.60 17.58
C ARG A 940 -6.73 -42.39 16.75
N SER A 941 -6.95 -41.20 17.27
CA SER A 941 -6.53 -39.95 16.63
C SER A 941 -5.25 -39.41 17.27
N PHE A 942 -4.50 -38.60 16.54
CA PHE A 942 -3.22 -38.04 16.90
C PHE A 942 -3.20 -36.56 16.51
N LEU A 943 -2.61 -35.73 17.35
CA LEU A 943 -2.48 -34.28 17.19
C LEU A 943 -1.08 -33.87 17.62
N THR A 944 -0.42 -32.95 16.92
CA THR A 944 0.80 -32.28 17.40
C THR A 944 0.66 -30.78 17.24
N PHE A 945 0.99 -30.03 18.28
CA PHE A 945 1.08 -28.57 18.28
C PHE A 945 2.52 -28.17 18.53
N ASP A 946 3.03 -27.21 17.75
CA ASP A 946 4.25 -26.50 18.11
C ASP A 946 3.87 -25.31 18.99
N ILE A 947 4.48 -25.24 20.17
CA ILE A 947 4.31 -24.16 21.14
C ILE A 947 5.67 -23.59 21.59
N SER A 948 6.73 -23.81 20.81
CA SER A 948 8.06 -23.23 21.07
C SER A 948 8.03 -21.69 21.12
N ASP A 949 7.20 -21.06 20.28
CA ASP A 949 6.92 -19.61 20.29
C ASP A 949 6.02 -19.14 21.47
N PHE A 950 5.83 -19.92 22.54
CA PHE A 950 5.03 -19.48 23.69
C PHE A 950 5.84 -18.63 24.66
N GLU A 951 5.66 -17.31 24.60
CA GLU A 951 6.27 -16.37 25.54
C GLU A 951 5.30 -15.99 26.68
N GLY A 952 5.72 -16.25 27.92
CA GLY A 952 5.02 -15.92 29.17
C GLY A 952 4.85 -17.12 30.12
N THR A 953 4.50 -16.85 31.38
CA THR A 953 4.22 -17.89 32.37
C THR A 953 2.87 -18.52 32.06
N LEU A 954 2.84 -19.82 31.79
CA LEU A 954 1.60 -20.55 31.56
C LEU A 954 0.70 -20.48 32.81
N LEU A 955 -0.54 -20.02 32.65
CA LEU A 955 -1.55 -19.99 33.70
C LEU A 955 -2.52 -21.17 33.57
N SER A 956 -2.97 -21.46 32.34
CA SER A 956 -3.75 -22.66 32.01
C SER A 956 -3.54 -23.07 30.54
N ALA A 957 -3.67 -24.37 30.22
CA ALA A 957 -3.68 -24.84 28.84
C ALA A 957 -4.85 -25.79 28.57
N LYS A 958 -5.58 -25.52 27.48
CA LYS A 958 -6.77 -26.27 27.08
C LYS A 958 -6.71 -26.71 25.62
N LEU A 959 -6.88 -27.99 25.37
CA LEU A 959 -7.19 -28.50 24.04
C LEU A 959 -8.69 -28.35 23.79
N ARG A 960 -9.09 -27.58 22.77
CA ARG A 960 -10.46 -27.49 22.29
C ARG A 960 -10.66 -28.43 21.09
N LEU A 961 -11.69 -29.27 21.15
CA LEU A 961 -12.09 -30.18 20.06
C LEU A 961 -13.58 -30.04 19.76
N VAL A 962 -13.96 -30.11 18.46
CA VAL A 962 -15.36 -30.12 18.02
C VAL A 962 -15.69 -31.45 17.35
N PRO A 963 -16.62 -32.26 17.90
CA PRO A 963 -17.05 -33.50 17.26
C PRO A 963 -18.03 -33.19 16.12
N VAL A 964 -17.67 -33.58 14.89
CA VAL A 964 -18.56 -33.50 13.71
C VAL A 964 -19.41 -34.77 13.55
N GLY A 965 -19.07 -35.86 14.24
CA GLY A 965 -19.86 -37.08 14.29
C GLY A 965 -19.82 -37.76 15.66
N VAL A 966 -20.99 -38.19 16.17
CA VAL A 966 -21.12 -38.86 17.48
C VAL A 966 -22.12 -40.01 17.33
N GLY A 967 -21.67 -41.26 17.44
CA GLY A 967 -22.51 -42.42 17.15
C GLY A 967 -23.61 -42.69 18.20
N GLN A 968 -23.34 -42.36 19.46
CA GLN A 968 -24.29 -42.39 20.58
C GLN A 968 -23.85 -41.44 21.70
N SER A 969 -24.78 -41.00 22.56
CA SER A 969 -24.46 -40.21 23.76
C SER A 969 -23.68 -41.03 24.79
N GLY A 970 -22.79 -40.39 25.56
CA GLY A 970 -22.11 -41.02 26.70
C GLY A 970 -20.82 -41.78 26.34
N ILE A 971 -20.28 -41.61 25.13
CA ILE A 971 -18.99 -42.19 24.75
C ILE A 971 -17.89 -41.49 25.53
N MET A 972 -17.18 -42.24 26.39
CA MET A 972 -15.97 -41.77 27.05
C MET A 972 -14.78 -41.69 26.08
N GLN A 973 -13.96 -40.67 26.27
CA GLN A 973 -12.76 -40.35 25.51
C GLN A 973 -11.63 -39.98 26.51
N GLN A 974 -10.38 -40.16 26.10
CA GLN A 974 -9.20 -39.74 26.86
C GLN A 974 -8.07 -39.26 25.95
N ALA A 975 -7.21 -38.40 26.50
CA ALA A 975 -5.98 -37.93 25.89
C ALA A 975 -4.78 -38.53 26.63
N GLU A 976 -3.78 -38.97 25.87
CA GLU A 976 -2.54 -39.60 26.33
C GLU A 976 -1.36 -38.82 25.73
N LEU A 977 -0.35 -38.48 26.52
CA LEU A 977 0.84 -37.75 26.03
C LEU A 977 1.75 -38.68 25.21
N ILE A 978 2.40 -38.14 24.19
CA ILE A 978 3.43 -38.80 23.39
C ILE A 978 4.75 -38.04 23.56
N ARG A 979 5.60 -38.51 24.47
CA ARG A 979 6.95 -37.96 24.66
C ARG A 979 7.83 -38.26 23.43
N HIS A 980 8.56 -37.24 22.95
CA HIS A 980 9.43 -37.27 21.77
C HIS A 980 8.72 -37.70 20.47
N PRO A 981 7.87 -36.84 19.87
CA PRO A 981 7.22 -37.13 18.60
C PRO A 981 8.23 -37.37 17.47
N GLN A 982 8.09 -38.51 16.80
CA GLN A 982 8.88 -38.94 15.63
C GLN A 982 7.96 -39.44 14.50
N TRP A 983 6.73 -38.92 14.42
CA TRP A 983 5.73 -39.32 13.44
C TRP A 983 5.43 -38.18 12.47
N GLY A 984 5.31 -38.51 11.18
CA GLY A 984 4.88 -37.57 10.15
C GLY A 984 3.45 -37.89 9.71
N GLU A 985 2.61 -36.86 9.64
CA GLU A 985 1.19 -36.90 9.25
C GLU A 985 0.87 -37.84 8.09
N THR A 986 1.55 -37.68 6.96
CA THR A 986 1.35 -38.46 5.71
C THR A 986 1.97 -39.86 5.73
N THR A 987 2.66 -40.23 6.82
CA THR A 987 3.38 -41.51 6.99
C THR A 987 2.85 -42.36 8.15
N MET A 988 1.96 -41.82 8.97
CA MET A 988 1.37 -42.52 10.11
C MET A 988 0.44 -43.66 9.65
N THR A 989 0.54 -44.80 10.32
CA THR A 989 -0.33 -45.97 10.13
C THR A 989 -0.54 -46.65 11.49
N TRP A 990 -1.41 -47.66 11.58
CA TRP A 990 -1.54 -48.42 12.83
C TRP A 990 -0.24 -49.13 13.24
N ASN A 991 0.57 -49.57 12.28
CA ASN A 991 1.73 -50.42 12.52
C ASN A 991 3.02 -49.67 12.88
N ASN A 992 3.09 -48.35 12.64
CA ASN A 992 4.20 -47.48 13.07
C ASN A 992 3.75 -46.37 14.05
N GLN A 993 2.52 -46.44 14.57
CA GLN A 993 2.03 -45.45 15.55
C GLN A 993 2.92 -45.43 16.82
N PRO A 994 3.17 -44.25 17.41
CA PRO A 994 3.84 -44.15 18.70
C PRO A 994 3.15 -44.98 19.79
N ALA A 995 3.98 -45.51 20.70
CA ALA A 995 3.51 -45.76 22.05
C ALA A 995 3.04 -44.41 22.65
N ALA A 996 2.02 -44.46 23.49
CA ALA A 996 1.58 -43.33 24.31
C ALA A 996 1.24 -43.90 25.69
N GLU A 997 1.31 -43.03 26.68
CA GLU A 997 1.63 -43.41 28.06
C GLU A 997 0.38 -43.36 28.95
N GLU A 998 0.46 -42.79 30.15
CA GLU A 998 -0.71 -42.61 31.01
C GLU A 998 -1.64 -41.52 30.45
N ALA A 999 -2.94 -41.65 30.74
CA ALA A 999 -3.93 -40.69 30.28
C ALA A 999 -3.85 -39.39 31.10
N ILE A 1000 -3.60 -38.27 30.43
CA ILE A 1000 -3.47 -36.95 31.07
C ILE A 1000 -4.84 -36.32 31.36
N ALA A 1001 -5.88 -36.67 30.58
CA ALA A 1001 -7.24 -36.18 30.77
C ALA A 1001 -8.27 -37.16 30.17
N ALA A 1002 -9.51 -37.13 30.70
CA ALA A 1002 -10.63 -37.93 30.20
C ALA A 1002 -11.96 -37.17 30.30
N TRP A 1003 -12.82 -37.35 29.30
CA TRP A 1003 -14.10 -36.64 29.18
C TRP A 1003 -15.19 -37.53 28.56
N THR A 1004 -16.45 -37.09 28.67
CA THR A 1004 -17.55 -37.62 27.86
C THR A 1004 -17.67 -36.77 26.60
N ALA A 1005 -17.76 -37.38 25.42
CA ALA A 1005 -17.96 -36.64 24.19
C ALA A 1005 -19.31 -35.88 24.21
N PRO A 1006 -19.32 -34.57 23.91
CA PRO A 1006 -20.55 -33.78 23.80
C PRO A 1006 -21.33 -34.15 22.51
N PRO A 1007 -22.55 -33.62 22.30
CA PRO A 1007 -23.26 -33.74 21.04
C PRO A 1007 -22.45 -33.19 19.85
N ALA A 1008 -22.77 -33.64 18.64
CA ALA A 1008 -22.12 -33.12 17.43
C ALA A 1008 -22.29 -31.58 17.31
N TYR A 1009 -21.22 -30.92 16.85
CA TYR A 1009 -21.06 -29.46 16.73
C TYR A 1009 -21.01 -28.68 18.05
N ALA A 1010 -21.06 -29.34 19.21
CA ALA A 1010 -20.78 -28.70 20.51
C ALA A 1010 -19.31 -28.94 20.91
N SER A 1011 -18.53 -27.89 21.11
CA SER A 1011 -17.12 -27.99 21.51
C SER A 1011 -16.94 -28.57 22.92
N VAL A 1012 -15.85 -29.30 23.12
CA VAL A 1012 -15.31 -29.64 24.46
C VAL A 1012 -13.93 -28.99 24.63
N GLU A 1013 -13.67 -28.48 25.83
CA GLU A 1013 -12.34 -28.06 26.27
C GLU A 1013 -11.80 -29.07 27.27
N ILE A 1014 -10.58 -29.56 27.03
CA ILE A 1014 -9.87 -30.54 27.83
C ILE A 1014 -8.66 -29.84 28.45
N ASP A 1015 -8.57 -29.83 29.78
CA ASP A 1015 -7.38 -29.35 30.48
C ASP A 1015 -6.18 -30.26 30.16
N VAL A 1016 -5.11 -29.66 29.66
CA VAL A 1016 -3.83 -30.31 29.32
C VAL A 1016 -2.64 -29.56 29.95
N THR A 1017 -2.90 -28.68 30.91
CA THR A 1017 -1.92 -27.73 31.49
C THR A 1017 -0.63 -28.40 31.93
N SER A 1018 -0.72 -29.51 32.67
CA SER A 1018 0.47 -30.26 33.14
C SER A 1018 1.33 -30.84 32.02
N ALA A 1019 0.72 -31.25 30.90
CA ALA A 1019 1.44 -31.78 29.75
C ALA A 1019 2.09 -30.66 28.92
N VAL A 1020 1.47 -29.49 28.88
CA VAL A 1020 2.00 -28.28 28.24
C VAL A 1020 3.20 -27.72 29.03
N TYR A 1021 3.11 -27.64 30.36
CA TYR A 1021 4.27 -27.34 31.21
C TYR A 1021 5.45 -28.30 30.93
N GLU A 1022 5.18 -29.60 30.78
CA GLU A 1022 6.23 -30.59 30.55
C GLU A 1022 6.95 -30.36 29.22
N VAL A 1023 6.23 -30.20 28.11
CA VAL A 1023 6.89 -30.01 26.79
C VAL A 1023 7.52 -28.62 26.62
N LEU A 1024 6.99 -27.58 27.28
CA LEU A 1024 7.64 -26.25 27.35
C LEU A 1024 8.97 -26.28 28.12
N SER A 1025 9.21 -27.29 28.95
CA SER A 1025 10.51 -27.53 29.59
C SER A 1025 11.48 -28.38 28.74
N ALA A 1026 11.08 -28.79 27.54
CA ALA A 1026 11.79 -29.75 26.69
C ALA A 1026 12.02 -29.24 25.26
N ASP A 1027 11.09 -29.51 24.34
CA ASP A 1027 11.21 -29.25 22.90
C ASP A 1027 10.08 -28.38 22.32
N GLY A 1028 9.09 -28.00 23.14
CA GLY A 1028 7.93 -27.21 22.70
C GLY A 1028 6.91 -27.98 21.87
N LEU A 1029 6.99 -29.31 21.74
CA LEU A 1029 6.11 -30.10 20.86
C LEU A 1029 5.06 -30.89 21.65
N LEU A 1030 3.85 -30.32 21.82
CA LEU A 1030 2.74 -31.04 22.44
C LEU A 1030 2.12 -32.06 21.47
N SER A 1031 2.55 -33.32 21.54
CA SER A 1031 1.97 -34.42 20.76
C SER A 1031 1.08 -35.33 21.60
N LEU A 1032 -0.17 -35.53 21.17
CA LEU A 1032 -1.24 -36.19 21.92
C LEU A 1032 -1.88 -37.33 21.13
N ARG A 1033 -2.24 -38.42 21.82
CA ARG A 1033 -3.08 -39.51 21.30
C ARG A 1033 -4.47 -39.47 21.94
N ILE A 1034 -5.52 -39.41 21.13
CA ILE A 1034 -6.92 -39.44 21.57
C ILE A 1034 -7.48 -40.86 21.39
N THR A 1035 -7.98 -41.45 22.48
CA THR A 1035 -8.51 -42.83 22.50
C THR A 1035 -9.83 -42.94 23.26
N ALA A 1036 -10.62 -43.98 22.96
CA ALA A 1036 -11.78 -44.35 23.77
C ALA A 1036 -11.35 -45.46 24.76
N PRO A 1037 -11.37 -45.24 26.10
CA PRO A 1037 -10.80 -46.19 27.07
C PRO A 1037 -11.50 -47.55 27.13
N THR A 1038 -12.79 -47.60 26.79
CA THR A 1038 -13.65 -48.79 26.90
C THR A 1038 -14.35 -49.08 25.59
N ASN A 1039 -14.62 -50.35 25.25
CA ASN A 1039 -15.50 -50.68 24.14
C ASN A 1039 -16.93 -50.21 24.44
N GLN A 1040 -17.48 -49.35 23.58
CA GLN A 1040 -18.80 -48.74 23.69
C GLN A 1040 -19.82 -49.32 22.68
N GLY A 1041 -19.45 -50.39 21.98
CA GLY A 1041 -20.27 -51.11 21.02
C GLY A 1041 -20.28 -50.51 19.61
N GLN A 1042 -21.18 -51.03 18.75
CA GLN A 1042 -21.21 -50.74 17.31
C GLN A 1042 -21.33 -49.24 16.97
N LYS A 1043 -21.94 -48.43 17.85
CA LYS A 1043 -22.09 -46.97 17.71
C LYS A 1043 -21.14 -46.15 18.61
N GLY A 1044 -20.10 -46.78 19.15
CA GLY A 1044 -19.12 -46.17 20.06
C GLY A 1044 -18.03 -45.32 19.38
N ASP A 1045 -18.27 -44.77 18.19
CA ASP A 1045 -17.34 -43.84 17.51
C ASP A 1045 -17.69 -42.37 17.81
N VAL A 1046 -16.63 -41.56 17.88
CA VAL A 1046 -16.68 -40.10 17.75
C VAL A 1046 -15.70 -39.71 16.64
N THR A 1047 -16.11 -38.75 15.82
CA THR A 1047 -15.26 -38.09 14.82
C THR A 1047 -15.16 -36.62 15.21
N TYR A 1048 -13.95 -36.15 15.53
CA TYR A 1048 -13.62 -34.74 15.63
C TYR A 1048 -13.29 -34.19 14.25
N ALA A 1049 -13.42 -32.89 14.01
CA ALA A 1049 -12.82 -32.28 12.81
C ALA A 1049 -11.28 -32.38 12.89
N SER A 1050 -10.62 -32.52 11.73
CA SER A 1050 -9.18 -32.27 11.57
C SER A 1050 -8.93 -30.83 11.14
N ARG A 1051 -7.66 -30.46 10.96
CA ARG A 1051 -7.23 -29.21 10.30
C ARG A 1051 -7.54 -29.14 8.79
N GLU A 1052 -7.85 -30.26 8.13
CA GLU A 1052 -8.37 -30.30 6.75
C GLU A 1052 -9.90 -30.18 6.67
N HIS A 1053 -10.60 -30.05 7.80
CA HIS A 1053 -12.06 -29.93 7.79
C HIS A 1053 -12.52 -28.62 7.13
N GLU A 1054 -13.53 -28.69 6.27
CA GLU A 1054 -14.03 -27.58 5.43
C GLU A 1054 -14.44 -26.31 6.21
N ASN A 1055 -14.92 -26.49 7.45
CA ASN A 1055 -15.21 -25.38 8.36
C ASN A 1055 -14.08 -25.23 9.39
N VAL A 1056 -13.29 -24.16 9.22
CA VAL A 1056 -12.18 -23.76 10.09
C VAL A 1056 -12.58 -23.51 11.55
N GLN A 1057 -13.84 -23.16 11.83
CA GLN A 1057 -14.31 -22.93 13.21
C GLN A 1057 -14.42 -24.22 14.03
N TYR A 1058 -14.31 -25.39 13.39
CA TYR A 1058 -14.35 -26.70 14.07
C TYR A 1058 -12.97 -27.32 14.27
N HIS A 1059 -11.91 -26.73 13.69
CA HIS A 1059 -10.54 -27.26 13.78
C HIS A 1059 -10.09 -27.47 15.24
N PRO A 1060 -9.22 -28.46 15.52
CA PRO A 1060 -8.56 -28.57 16.80
C PRO A 1060 -7.76 -27.30 17.11
N VAL A 1061 -7.88 -26.77 18.34
CA VAL A 1061 -7.09 -25.61 18.78
C VAL A 1061 -6.58 -25.85 20.20
N LEU A 1062 -5.30 -25.59 20.41
CA LEU A 1062 -4.68 -25.56 21.73
C LEU A 1062 -4.62 -24.10 22.22
N LEU A 1063 -5.13 -23.85 23.42
CA LEU A 1063 -5.31 -22.52 23.99
C LEU A 1063 -4.43 -22.40 25.24
N LEU A 1064 -3.40 -21.55 25.21
CA LEU A 1064 -2.50 -21.31 26.34
C LEU A 1064 -2.76 -19.92 26.91
N GLU A 1065 -3.33 -19.87 28.10
CA GLU A 1065 -3.48 -18.65 28.89
C GLU A 1065 -2.14 -18.30 29.56
N LYS A 1066 -1.68 -17.06 29.43
CA LYS A 1066 -0.40 -16.59 29.99
C LYS A 1066 -0.55 -15.50 31.03
N GLU A 1067 0.20 -15.60 32.11
CA GLU A 1067 0.42 -14.51 33.05
C GLU A 1067 1.79 -13.87 32.79
N SER A 1068 1.96 -12.61 33.21
CA SER A 1068 3.25 -11.93 33.23
C SER A 1068 3.24 -10.88 34.33
N TYR A 1069 4.39 -10.57 34.92
CA TYR A 1069 4.48 -9.64 36.04
C TYR A 1069 5.45 -8.50 35.68
N SER A 1070 5.20 -7.31 36.21
CA SER A 1070 6.05 -6.15 35.98
C SER A 1070 6.27 -5.43 37.31
N LEU A 1071 7.42 -5.69 37.91
CA LEU A 1071 7.80 -5.19 39.21
C LEU A 1071 8.68 -3.95 39.04
N LEU A 1072 8.26 -2.83 39.61
CA LEU A 1072 9.16 -1.69 39.85
C LEU A 1072 10.10 -2.03 41.01
N PRO A 1073 11.29 -1.40 41.10
CA PRO A 1073 12.11 -1.48 42.29
C PRO A 1073 11.31 -1.05 43.53
N ALA A 1074 11.25 -1.92 44.54
CA ALA A 1074 10.75 -1.57 45.86
C ALA A 1074 11.66 -0.51 46.49
N GLN A 1075 12.98 -0.66 46.30
CA GLN A 1075 13.98 0.33 46.67
C GLN A 1075 15.01 0.56 45.56
N ASP A 1076 15.50 1.78 45.40
CA ASP A 1076 16.70 2.07 44.60
C ASP A 1076 17.50 3.28 45.11
N VAL A 1077 18.79 3.33 44.76
CA VAL A 1077 19.73 4.39 45.17
C VAL A 1077 21.05 4.24 44.43
N TYR A 1078 21.73 5.36 44.12
CA TYR A 1078 23.15 5.34 43.76
C TYR A 1078 24.03 5.89 44.88
N VAL A 1079 25.27 5.41 44.96
CA VAL A 1079 26.24 5.82 45.99
C VAL A 1079 27.57 6.22 45.35
N ARG A 1080 28.28 7.17 45.97
CA ARG A 1080 29.46 7.84 45.39
C ARG A 1080 30.64 7.90 46.34
N ASN A 1081 31.84 7.55 45.86
CA ASN A 1081 33.03 7.46 46.71
C ASN A 1081 33.67 8.82 47.07
N GLY A 1082 34.78 8.77 47.81
CA GLY A 1082 35.58 9.95 48.15
C GLY A 1082 34.91 10.86 49.19
N SER A 1083 34.94 12.18 48.96
CA SER A 1083 34.31 13.18 49.85
C SER A 1083 32.80 13.05 49.98
N TYR A 1084 32.15 12.30 49.09
CA TYR A 1084 30.71 12.05 49.06
C TYR A 1084 30.31 10.74 49.75
N ALA A 1085 31.26 10.04 50.39
CA ALA A 1085 31.05 8.67 50.83
C ALA A 1085 29.95 8.50 51.89
N ASN A 1086 29.63 9.56 52.64
CA ASN A 1086 28.55 9.60 53.63
C ASN A 1086 27.33 10.39 53.14
N THR A 1087 27.23 10.67 51.83
CA THR A 1087 26.07 11.32 51.21
C THR A 1087 25.11 10.25 50.72
N ASN A 1088 23.85 10.37 51.11
CA ASN A 1088 22.74 9.59 50.59
C ASN A 1088 22.18 10.22 49.30
N TYR A 1089 21.68 9.40 48.38
CA TYR A 1089 21.02 9.84 47.15
C TYR A 1089 19.73 9.07 46.82
N GLY A 1090 19.09 8.42 47.80
CA GLY A 1090 17.88 7.59 47.62
C GLY A 1090 16.58 8.37 47.36
N THR A 1091 16.69 9.63 46.92
CA THR A 1091 15.57 10.47 46.45
C THR A 1091 15.94 11.16 45.13
N SER A 1092 16.88 10.55 44.38
CA SER A 1092 17.41 11.05 43.12
C SER A 1092 16.67 10.39 41.97
N SER A 1093 16.09 11.16 41.05
CA SER A 1093 15.49 10.66 39.79
C SER A 1093 16.46 9.93 38.85
N ASP A 1094 17.73 9.86 39.23
CA ASP A 1094 18.87 9.45 38.42
C ASP A 1094 19.64 8.37 39.17
N LEU A 1095 19.73 7.18 38.57
CA LEU A 1095 20.62 6.10 39.00
C LEU A 1095 21.91 6.17 38.17
N VAL A 1096 22.99 6.63 38.80
CA VAL A 1096 24.25 6.96 38.11
C VAL A 1096 25.30 5.87 38.30
N VAL A 1097 25.71 5.24 37.20
CA VAL A 1097 26.82 4.29 37.15
C VAL A 1097 28.06 4.93 36.55
N LYS A 1098 29.20 4.82 37.24
CA LYS A 1098 30.51 5.21 36.74
C LYS A 1098 31.66 4.47 37.43
N ASN A 1099 32.44 3.70 36.68
CA ASN A 1099 33.71 3.14 37.12
C ASN A 1099 34.86 4.09 36.73
N ASP A 1100 35.47 4.72 37.73
CA ASP A 1100 36.57 5.70 37.58
C ASP A 1100 37.63 5.43 38.66
N SER A 1101 38.90 5.61 38.31
CA SER A 1101 40.04 5.43 39.23
C SER A 1101 40.27 6.64 40.14
N ASN A 1102 39.63 7.78 39.86
CA ASN A 1102 39.74 8.99 40.68
C ASN A 1102 38.77 8.94 41.87
N SER A 1103 39.29 9.19 43.07
CA SER A 1103 38.47 9.34 44.28
C SER A 1103 37.50 10.52 44.13
N GLY A 1104 36.22 10.30 44.42
CA GLY A 1104 35.14 11.25 44.19
C GLY A 1104 34.38 11.06 42.88
N TYR A 1105 34.77 10.12 42.01
CA TYR A 1105 34.13 9.91 40.69
C TYR A 1105 33.50 8.53 40.50
N ASN A 1106 33.88 7.53 41.30
CA ASN A 1106 33.29 6.20 41.21
C ASN A 1106 31.87 6.20 41.80
N ARG A 1107 30.92 5.59 41.09
CA ARG A 1107 29.50 5.50 41.42
C ARG A 1107 28.94 4.15 40.99
N VAL A 1108 28.11 3.57 41.85
CA VAL A 1108 27.34 2.35 41.57
C VAL A 1108 25.89 2.57 42.01
N SER A 1109 24.96 1.95 41.29
CA SER A 1109 23.52 2.01 41.60
C SER A 1109 23.05 0.66 42.12
N TYR A 1110 21.99 0.66 42.91
CA TYR A 1110 21.35 -0.52 43.48
C TYR A 1110 19.86 -0.51 43.21
N LEU A 1111 19.30 -1.68 42.96
CA LEU A 1111 17.85 -1.94 42.86
C LEU A 1111 17.50 -3.10 43.81
N GLN A 1112 16.30 -3.06 44.40
CA GLN A 1112 15.72 -4.18 45.15
C GLN A 1112 14.30 -4.43 44.66
N PHE A 1113 13.95 -5.69 44.40
CA PHE A 1113 12.62 -6.11 43.97
C PHE A 1113 11.97 -7.01 45.04
N ASP A 1114 10.69 -6.76 45.32
CA ASP A 1114 9.84 -7.66 46.10
C ASP A 1114 9.22 -8.71 45.16
N LEU A 1115 9.54 -9.98 45.39
CA LEU A 1115 9.08 -11.13 44.59
C LEU A 1115 7.93 -11.89 45.29
N ALA A 1116 7.38 -11.39 46.41
CA ALA A 1116 6.35 -12.07 47.17
C ALA A 1116 5.04 -12.27 46.40
N SER A 1117 4.75 -11.42 45.40
CA SER A 1117 3.58 -11.55 44.53
C SER A 1117 3.75 -12.50 43.35
N LEU A 1118 4.96 -13.02 43.11
CA LEU A 1118 5.23 -13.93 41.99
C LEU A 1118 4.86 -15.38 42.33
N PRO A 1119 4.58 -16.25 41.34
CA PRO A 1119 4.42 -17.69 41.54
C PRO A 1119 5.69 -18.37 42.08
N SER A 1120 5.60 -19.64 42.50
CA SER A 1120 6.74 -20.40 43.03
C SER A 1120 7.79 -20.75 41.96
N GLU A 1121 7.38 -20.79 40.70
CA GLU A 1121 8.20 -21.09 39.52
C GLU A 1121 7.84 -20.08 38.42
N ILE A 1122 8.80 -19.70 37.58
CA ILE A 1122 8.65 -18.73 36.49
C ILE A 1122 9.36 -19.23 35.23
N HIS A 1123 8.82 -18.91 34.05
CA HIS A 1123 9.45 -19.31 32.80
C HIS A 1123 10.65 -18.43 32.47
N ARG A 1124 10.49 -17.09 32.40
CA ARG A 1124 11.56 -16.15 31.99
C ARG A 1124 11.51 -14.85 32.81
N ALA A 1125 12.65 -14.17 32.96
CA ALA A 1125 12.70 -12.84 33.57
C ALA A 1125 13.77 -11.93 32.96
N HIS A 1126 13.39 -10.68 32.68
CA HIS A 1126 14.26 -9.63 32.16
C HIS A 1126 14.29 -8.42 33.09
N LEU A 1127 15.48 -7.88 33.36
CA LEU A 1127 15.59 -6.51 33.86
C LEU A 1127 15.61 -5.56 32.66
N ARG A 1128 14.55 -4.75 32.53
CA ARG A 1128 14.53 -3.63 31.60
C ARG A 1128 15.25 -2.42 32.18
N LEU A 1129 16.19 -1.87 31.42
CA LEU A 1129 16.87 -0.60 31.70
C LEU A 1129 16.75 0.35 30.50
N VAL A 1130 16.51 1.64 30.77
CA VAL A 1130 16.52 2.70 29.73
C VAL A 1130 17.52 3.79 30.16
N PRO A 1131 18.62 4.00 29.42
CA PRO A 1131 19.62 5.00 29.75
C PRO A 1131 19.12 6.39 29.36
N LYS A 1132 18.86 7.24 30.36
CA LYS A 1132 18.49 8.65 30.19
C LYS A 1132 19.57 9.44 29.43
N SER A 1133 20.83 9.13 29.73
CA SER A 1133 21.99 9.80 29.15
C SER A 1133 23.25 8.96 29.40
N ILE A 1134 24.19 9.01 28.46
CA ILE A 1134 25.49 8.35 28.54
C ILE A 1134 26.59 9.31 28.09
N GLY A 1135 27.79 9.18 28.65
CA GLY A 1135 28.95 9.98 28.26
C GLY A 1135 29.71 9.43 27.06
N MET A 1136 29.47 8.17 26.68
CA MET A 1136 29.91 7.56 25.43
C MET A 1136 29.04 6.36 25.06
N ASP A 1137 28.81 6.20 23.76
CA ASP A 1137 28.13 5.05 23.15
C ASP A 1137 28.95 3.76 23.34
N HIS A 1138 28.28 2.61 23.23
CA HIS A 1138 28.87 1.26 23.32
C HIS A 1138 29.58 0.97 24.66
N THR A 1139 29.05 1.49 25.76
CA THR A 1139 29.56 1.20 27.11
C THR A 1139 29.05 -0.14 27.63
N THR A 1140 29.91 -0.98 28.21
CA THR A 1140 29.49 -2.28 28.81
C THR A 1140 29.08 -2.12 30.27
N GLY A 1141 27.80 -2.32 30.56
CA GLY A 1141 27.24 -2.44 31.90
C GLY A 1141 27.23 -3.88 32.39
N ALA A 1142 27.07 -4.05 33.71
CA ALA A 1142 26.95 -5.34 34.37
C ALA A 1142 26.00 -5.26 35.59
N ILE A 1143 25.31 -6.37 35.82
CA ILE A 1143 24.46 -6.63 36.98
C ILE A 1143 25.21 -7.59 37.90
N TYR A 1144 25.28 -7.28 39.19
CA TYR A 1144 25.84 -8.14 40.22
C TYR A 1144 24.78 -8.45 41.29
N GLU A 1145 24.81 -9.66 41.83
CA GLU A 1145 24.22 -10.00 43.14
C GLU A 1145 24.86 -9.11 44.22
N VAL A 1146 24.21 -8.99 45.39
CA VAL A 1146 24.78 -8.30 46.55
C VAL A 1146 24.72 -9.19 47.79
N GLU A 1147 25.66 -9.02 48.72
CA GLU A 1147 25.82 -9.94 49.85
C GLU A 1147 24.63 -10.01 50.83
N ASN A 1148 23.70 -9.05 50.79
CA ASN A 1148 22.46 -9.04 51.59
C ASN A 1148 21.48 -7.94 51.17
N ASP A 1149 20.19 -8.18 51.44
CA ASP A 1149 19.06 -7.27 51.19
C ASP A 1149 18.79 -6.26 52.31
N ASN A 1150 19.59 -6.23 53.39
CA ASN A 1150 19.33 -5.46 54.62
C ASN A 1150 19.70 -3.96 54.50
N TRP A 1151 19.52 -3.37 53.32
CA TRP A 1151 19.78 -1.95 53.05
C TRP A 1151 18.47 -1.17 52.87
N THR A 1152 18.54 0.16 53.08
CA THR A 1152 17.41 1.06 52.76
C THR A 1152 17.86 2.28 51.99
N GLU A 1153 17.07 2.67 51.00
CA GLU A 1153 17.37 3.84 50.15
C GLU A 1153 17.47 5.15 50.94
N GLU A 1154 16.70 5.32 52.02
CA GLU A 1154 16.77 6.50 52.90
C GLU A 1154 18.12 6.64 53.62
N THR A 1155 18.86 5.55 53.82
CA THR A 1155 20.03 5.51 54.71
C THR A 1155 21.33 5.02 54.04
N MET A 1156 21.27 4.49 52.82
CA MET A 1156 22.45 3.95 52.15
C MET A 1156 23.36 5.06 51.60
N THR A 1157 24.65 4.85 51.77
CA THR A 1157 25.76 5.72 51.37
C THR A 1157 26.92 4.82 50.91
N TRP A 1158 28.00 5.37 50.35
CA TRP A 1158 29.15 4.53 49.96
C TRP A 1158 29.80 3.84 51.18
N SER A 1159 29.72 4.44 52.37
CA SER A 1159 30.34 3.91 53.59
C SER A 1159 29.59 2.74 54.25
N ASN A 1160 28.32 2.48 53.87
CA ASN A 1160 27.49 1.40 54.42
C ASN A 1160 26.76 0.57 53.35
N LYS A 1161 27.06 0.74 52.06
CA LYS A 1161 26.53 -0.11 50.98
C LYS A 1161 26.95 -1.58 51.16
N PRO A 1162 26.12 -2.57 50.75
CA PRO A 1162 26.57 -3.97 50.68
C PRO A 1162 27.65 -4.14 49.59
N ALA A 1163 28.49 -5.17 49.70
CA ALA A 1163 29.39 -5.52 48.61
C ALA A 1163 28.63 -6.24 47.49
N ALA A 1164 29.21 -6.21 46.29
CA ALA A 1164 28.76 -7.02 45.17
C ALA A 1164 29.35 -8.43 45.29
N ALA A 1165 28.52 -9.43 45.01
CA ALA A 1165 28.90 -10.83 44.95
C ALA A 1165 29.14 -11.24 43.48
N ASP A 1166 28.56 -12.35 43.03
CA ASP A 1166 28.72 -12.85 41.66
C ASP A 1166 28.01 -11.96 40.62
N ILE A 1167 28.45 -12.09 39.37
CA ILE A 1167 27.90 -11.35 38.23
C ILE A 1167 26.70 -12.12 37.66
N VAL A 1168 25.54 -11.45 37.57
CA VAL A 1168 24.31 -12.04 37.01
C VAL A 1168 24.36 -11.99 35.48
N ALA A 1169 24.61 -10.79 34.93
CA ALA A 1169 24.55 -10.55 33.50
C ALA A 1169 25.41 -9.35 33.07
N THR A 1170 25.73 -9.29 31.78
CA THR A 1170 26.46 -8.19 31.13
C THR A 1170 25.66 -7.68 29.95
N TYR A 1171 25.67 -6.38 29.71
CA TYR A 1171 24.86 -5.76 28.66
C TYR A 1171 25.59 -4.58 28.01
N LEU A 1172 25.26 -4.32 26.75
CA LEU A 1172 25.81 -3.22 25.96
C LEU A 1172 24.84 -2.04 25.96
N VAL A 1173 25.33 -0.85 26.29
CA VAL A 1173 24.57 0.41 26.19
C VAL A 1173 24.97 1.09 24.89
N SER A 1174 24.14 0.99 23.86
CA SER A 1174 24.44 1.47 22.51
C SER A 1174 24.24 2.99 22.37
N ALA A 1175 23.13 3.53 22.86
CA ALA A 1175 22.78 4.95 22.77
C ALA A 1175 21.98 5.43 23.99
N ALA A 1176 21.82 6.74 24.16
CA ALA A 1176 20.82 7.26 25.10
C ALA A 1176 19.40 7.00 24.57
N GLY A 1177 18.49 6.55 25.44
CA GLY A 1177 17.10 6.20 25.09
C GLY A 1177 16.90 4.79 24.52
N SER A 1178 17.95 4.00 24.26
CA SER A 1178 17.80 2.61 23.80
C SER A 1178 17.24 1.72 24.91
N GLU A 1179 16.13 1.01 24.68
CA GLU A 1179 15.63 0.01 25.63
C GLU A 1179 16.58 -1.19 25.69
N ILE A 1180 16.95 -1.60 26.91
CA ILE A 1180 17.87 -2.72 27.16
C ILE A 1180 17.13 -3.75 27.99
N MET A 1181 16.88 -4.92 27.40
CA MET A 1181 16.35 -6.10 28.08
C MET A 1181 17.51 -7.02 28.45
N VAL A 1182 17.74 -7.20 29.75
CA VAL A 1182 18.83 -8.05 30.27
C VAL A 1182 18.21 -9.31 30.88
N ASP A 1183 18.53 -10.49 30.34
CA ASP A 1183 18.09 -11.76 30.94
C ASP A 1183 18.70 -11.92 32.34
N VAL A 1184 17.84 -12.19 33.31
CA VAL A 1184 18.16 -12.41 34.72
C VAL A 1184 17.41 -13.64 35.28
N THR A 1185 16.87 -14.48 34.40
CA THR A 1185 15.93 -15.57 34.70
C THR A 1185 16.39 -16.47 35.85
N ASP A 1186 17.62 -16.98 35.80
CA ASP A 1186 18.12 -17.92 36.80
C ASP A 1186 18.43 -17.27 38.16
N ALA A 1187 18.78 -15.98 38.20
CA ALA A 1187 18.95 -15.24 39.45
C ALA A 1187 17.59 -15.02 40.14
N VAL A 1188 16.55 -14.65 39.39
CA VAL A 1188 15.19 -14.49 39.92
C VAL A 1188 14.61 -15.84 40.37
N ARG A 1189 14.81 -16.91 39.59
CA ARG A 1189 14.45 -18.29 40.01
C ARG A 1189 15.14 -18.68 41.32
N SER A 1190 16.41 -18.32 41.51
CA SER A 1190 17.15 -18.53 42.76
C SER A 1190 16.52 -17.74 43.93
N ALA A 1191 16.27 -16.45 43.75
CA ALA A 1191 15.67 -15.58 44.76
C ALA A 1191 14.24 -16.01 45.18
N LEU A 1192 13.47 -16.59 44.25
CA LEU A 1192 12.14 -17.16 44.54
C LEU A 1192 12.19 -18.37 45.49
N GLN A 1193 13.29 -19.12 45.53
CA GLN A 1193 13.51 -20.21 46.50
C GLN A 1193 14.07 -19.72 47.85
N GLY A 1194 14.52 -18.45 47.91
CA GLY A 1194 15.05 -17.80 49.10
C GLY A 1194 14.01 -16.93 49.83
N GLU A 1195 14.43 -15.74 50.28
CA GLU A 1195 13.59 -14.80 51.05
C GLU A 1195 12.57 -14.03 50.19
N ARG A 1196 12.47 -14.35 48.88
CA ARG A 1196 11.60 -13.69 47.88
C ARG A 1196 11.78 -12.16 47.82
N THR A 1197 12.96 -11.70 48.18
CA THR A 1197 13.49 -10.36 47.88
C THR A 1197 14.72 -10.55 47.00
N TRP A 1198 14.99 -9.63 46.07
CA TRP A 1198 16.16 -9.71 45.21
C TRP A 1198 16.81 -8.34 45.03
N SER A 1199 18.00 -8.15 45.60
CA SER A 1199 18.82 -6.95 45.47
C SER A 1199 19.96 -7.14 44.47
N ILE A 1200 20.19 -6.13 43.63
CA ILE A 1200 21.28 -6.12 42.64
C ILE A 1200 22.05 -4.79 42.63
N GLN A 1201 23.32 -4.84 42.22
CA GLN A 1201 24.16 -3.67 41.98
C GLN A 1201 24.46 -3.51 40.48
N LEU A 1202 24.09 -2.37 39.90
CA LEU A 1202 24.47 -1.95 38.55
C LEU A 1202 25.86 -1.27 38.57
N ASN A 1203 26.77 -1.76 37.74
CA ASN A 1203 28.15 -1.26 37.63
C ASN A 1203 28.67 -1.35 36.17
N GLN A 1204 29.90 -0.87 35.91
CA GLN A 1204 30.61 -1.05 34.65
C GLN A 1204 31.80 -2.00 34.83
N LEU A 1205 31.96 -2.94 33.90
CA LEU A 1205 33.09 -3.88 33.87
C LEU A 1205 34.43 -3.21 33.62
N GLN A 1206 34.45 -2.07 32.94
CA GLN A 1206 35.67 -1.39 32.51
C GLN A 1206 35.67 0.08 32.98
N ASN A 1207 36.87 0.62 33.22
CA ASN A 1207 37.07 2.04 33.54
C ASN A 1207 37.28 2.83 32.24
N TYR A 1208 36.22 3.47 31.76
CA TYR A 1208 36.24 4.32 30.56
C TYR A 1208 36.62 5.79 30.87
N GLY A 1209 37.21 6.06 32.04
CA GLY A 1209 37.75 7.37 32.40
C GLY A 1209 36.69 8.48 32.51
N SER A 1210 37.02 9.71 32.08
CA SER A 1210 36.19 10.91 32.30
C SER A 1210 34.78 10.79 31.72
N LEU A 1211 34.64 10.24 30.51
CA LEU A 1211 33.38 10.09 29.77
C LEU A 1211 32.61 8.80 30.10
N GLY A 1212 33.20 7.89 30.88
CA GLY A 1212 32.63 6.58 31.21
C GLY A 1212 31.44 6.58 32.16
N TRP A 1213 30.37 7.32 31.91
CA TRP A 1213 29.20 7.39 32.80
C TRP A 1213 27.91 7.02 32.08
N MET A 1214 26.99 6.40 32.82
CA MET A 1214 25.65 6.02 32.37
C MET A 1214 24.65 6.45 33.45
N ILE A 1215 23.53 7.03 33.03
CA ILE A 1215 22.44 7.47 33.92
C ILE A 1215 21.15 6.77 33.47
N TYR A 1216 20.54 6.03 34.38
CA TYR A 1216 19.20 5.45 34.22
C TYR A 1216 18.18 6.24 35.06
N GLY A 1217 16.89 6.05 34.83
CA GLY A 1217 15.88 6.51 35.79
C GLY A 1217 16.00 5.78 37.12
N SER A 1218 15.60 6.43 38.20
CA SER A 1218 15.16 5.74 39.42
C SER A 1218 13.65 5.48 39.34
N LYS A 1219 13.08 4.84 40.36
CA LYS A 1219 11.62 4.73 40.53
C LYS A 1219 10.92 6.09 40.73
N GLU A 1220 11.64 7.15 41.16
CA GLU A 1220 11.15 8.54 41.21
C GLU A 1220 11.15 9.25 39.85
N ASP A 1221 11.69 8.66 38.78
CA ASP A 1221 11.77 9.35 37.49
C ASP A 1221 10.36 9.80 37.03
N PRO A 1222 10.17 11.09 36.68
CA PRO A 1222 8.86 11.60 36.27
C PRO A 1222 8.31 10.96 34.99
N ASP A 1223 9.15 10.25 34.22
CA ASP A 1223 8.75 9.45 33.07
C ASP A 1223 8.74 7.95 33.41
N PRO A 1224 7.56 7.31 33.53
CA PRO A 1224 7.45 5.88 33.83
C PRO A 1224 8.14 4.96 32.82
N ALA A 1225 8.35 5.38 31.56
CA ALA A 1225 9.04 4.57 30.57
C ALA A 1225 10.55 4.47 30.84
N LYS A 1226 11.14 5.46 31.54
CA LYS A 1226 12.57 5.52 31.86
C LYS A 1226 12.96 4.78 33.15
N ARG A 1227 11.96 4.27 33.90
CA ARG A 1227 12.16 3.54 35.15
C ARG A 1227 12.66 2.11 34.89
N PRO A 1228 13.54 1.56 35.75
CA PRO A 1228 13.86 0.13 35.74
C PRO A 1228 12.60 -0.69 35.98
N VAL A 1229 12.46 -1.83 35.31
CA VAL A 1229 11.36 -2.78 35.54
C VAL A 1229 11.93 -4.18 35.49
N LEU A 1230 11.65 -4.99 36.52
CA LEU A 1230 11.82 -6.44 36.43
C LEU A 1230 10.55 -7.01 35.81
N ILE A 1231 10.67 -7.45 34.57
CA ILE A 1231 9.61 -8.08 33.79
C ILE A 1231 9.76 -9.59 33.97
N ILE A 1232 8.70 -10.24 34.44
CA ILE A 1232 8.58 -11.69 34.48
C ILE A 1232 7.66 -12.08 33.34
N GLU A 1233 8.19 -12.89 32.44
CA GLU A 1233 7.45 -13.59 31.40
C GLU A 1233 7.16 -15.00 31.91
#